data_AF-A0A498J4P9-F1
#
_entry.id   AF-A0A498J4P9-F1
#
_cell.length_a   1.000
_cell.length_b   1.000
_cell.length_c   1.000
_cell.angle_alpha   90.00
_cell.angle_beta   90.00
_cell.angle_gamma   90.00
#
_symmetry.space_group_name_H-M   'P 1'
#
loop_
_entity.id
_entity.type
_entity.pdbx_description
1 polymer ?
#
loop_
_entity_poly.entity_id
_entity_poly.type
_entity_poly.pdbx_seq_one_letter_code
_entity_poly.pdbx_strand_id
1 'polypeptide(L)'
;MHHAILDGLTSTMFVKLWAHICKHENSNLLPDQLKPVYDRSVVQDTAGLEPIFLNQLLNMDSDRPFNRSLMFVDHFKSPAEDTIRGTFVFTREKIEALRQSVKEKRQQHGHQSVQYLSTFCVICAYVWICLIKAKEIQSDHKAAVLMGFTVECRSLAETKAVLGEDGLIVAINAISEAIKRLDTDGVLGGLENLLPLMYSTSIDHESLLSIAGSPRFEIYGTDFGWGRPKKVEVISIEKTGAISLSESKYGGGGVEVGLVLKKHHMEAFSSLLAKVKVVEACRVAPHPTSPDSTALPTSLPLTFFDIRWLRFQPVQRLYFYQISTSFDTKLLFSKLKTSLSITLQHFLPLAGNLTWPQESPKPTLNYVEGDAVSLTVAETDADFYRLSSDNDFLEAQEYHPLVPQLPVSHEKAAIMALQVTIFPNKGFSIGTTMHHAVLDGKSSTTFVKSWAHICKHIGEGEGQVHLSSSVSLPDELRQFYDRRVVTDPAELGTLFVNQYLNLGGPNNRSLKIWETKVPPGSIRGTFKFTRKDIESLRQLMRTKAGEKKQEDVHVSTFTLACAYTWVCIVKAEEIKGETTRMVFMADCRPRLDPPLPTNYFGNCTAGCVPVVETKGLFGEDGLVVAVYAIREAIRKLEKGVLDGAENWVSRVVTVTSGRMISIAGSHRFRVYDTDFGWGRPKKVEIVSIDRNRAISFSDPKSDAGVVDVGLVLEKHHMEYSRKAAVMAVSITLFWQQRRLFSMGISMYHAAVDVKTHFLFLKSRECKHASSI
;
A
#
# COMPACT_ATOMS: atom_id res chain seq x y z
N MET A 1 3.56 21.98 31.18
CA MET A 1 4.49 23.11 31.42
C MET A 1 4.02 24.29 30.59
N HIS A 2 4.03 25.49 31.13
CA HIS A 2 3.55 26.68 30.42
C HIS A 2 4.71 27.37 29.67
N HIS A 3 4.54 27.70 28.39
CA HIS A 3 5.61 28.26 27.55
C HIS A 3 6.11 29.64 28.01
N ALA A 4 5.31 30.37 28.79
CA ALA A 4 5.76 31.61 29.45
C ALA A 4 6.86 31.40 30.51
N ILE A 5 7.09 30.16 30.95
CA ILE A 5 8.07 29.84 32.00
C ILE A 5 9.23 29.01 31.45
N LEU A 6 8.96 28.07 30.54
CA LEU A 6 9.94 27.11 30.04
C LEU A 6 9.83 26.98 28.51
N ASP A 7 10.96 27.01 27.83
CA ASP A 7 11.06 26.64 26.43
C ASP A 7 11.19 25.11 26.25
N GLY A 8 11.32 24.66 25.00
CA GLY A 8 11.45 23.23 24.68
C GLY A 8 12.73 22.59 25.23
N LEU A 9 13.83 23.35 25.29
CA LEU A 9 15.10 22.85 25.81
C LEU A 9 15.05 22.69 27.32
N THR A 10 14.60 23.71 28.04
CA THR A 10 14.52 23.71 29.51
C THR A 10 13.54 22.65 30.01
N SER A 11 12.41 22.47 29.33
CA SER A 11 11.47 21.39 29.65
C SER A 11 12.09 20.00 29.44
N THR A 12 12.87 19.80 28.37
CA THR A 12 13.61 18.55 28.14
C THR A 12 14.69 18.32 29.20
N MET A 13 15.44 19.36 29.57
CA MET A 13 16.47 19.30 30.61
C MET A 13 15.87 18.92 31.96
N PHE A 14 14.70 19.45 32.32
CA PHE A 14 13.98 19.04 33.52
C PHE A 14 13.69 17.54 33.54
N VAL A 15 13.21 16.99 32.42
CA VAL A 15 12.90 15.56 32.31
C VAL A 15 14.18 14.71 32.40
N LYS A 16 15.27 15.13 31.76
CA LYS A 16 16.58 14.44 31.88
C LYS A 16 17.14 14.49 33.29
N LEU A 17 17.03 15.64 33.95
CA LEU A 17 17.42 15.82 35.34
C LEU A 17 16.63 14.86 36.25
N TRP A 18 15.31 14.79 36.06
CA TRP A 18 14.46 13.86 36.81
C TRP A 18 14.85 12.40 36.56
N ALA A 19 15.08 12.02 35.30
CA ALA A 19 15.53 10.67 34.95
C ALA A 19 16.88 10.32 35.59
N HIS A 20 17.82 11.27 35.60
CA HIS A 20 19.11 11.10 36.23
C HIS A 20 18.99 10.85 37.74
N ILE A 21 18.15 11.64 38.44
CA ILE A 21 17.88 11.46 39.88
C ILE A 21 17.30 10.08 40.16
N CYS A 22 16.34 9.62 39.35
CA CYS A 22 15.74 8.30 39.49
C CYS A 22 16.75 7.16 39.24
N LYS A 23 17.65 7.33 38.28
CA LYS A 23 18.62 6.30 37.89
C LYS A 23 19.78 6.13 38.89
N HIS A 24 20.13 7.18 39.62
CA HIS A 24 21.34 7.23 40.46
C HIS A 24 21.02 7.42 41.96
N GLU A 25 19.94 6.79 42.46
CA GLU A 25 19.48 6.81 43.86
C GLU A 25 20.60 7.18 44.86
N ASN A 26 20.57 8.42 45.39
CA ASN A 26 21.52 9.01 46.37
C ASN A 26 22.74 9.81 45.87
N SER A 27 22.92 10.14 44.59
CA SER A 27 23.94 11.13 44.20
C SER A 27 23.41 12.57 44.23
N ASN A 28 23.77 13.38 45.24
CA ASN A 28 23.55 14.85 45.24
C ASN A 28 24.37 15.59 44.16
N LEU A 29 25.17 14.86 43.38
CA LEU A 29 26.04 15.41 42.34
C LEU A 29 25.32 15.36 41.00
N LEU A 30 24.68 16.47 40.64
CA LEU A 30 24.17 16.68 39.29
C LEU A 30 25.33 17.01 38.34
N PRO A 31 25.37 16.42 37.13
CA PRO A 31 26.25 16.90 36.07
C PRO A 31 26.03 18.40 35.84
N ASP A 32 27.10 19.17 35.66
CA ASP A 32 27.01 20.63 35.49
C ASP A 32 26.09 21.03 34.32
N GLN A 33 26.03 20.19 33.27
CA GLN A 33 25.17 20.38 32.11
C GLN A 33 23.67 20.27 32.41
N LEU A 34 23.27 19.67 33.54
CA LEU A 34 21.87 19.52 33.96
C LEU A 34 21.46 20.50 35.06
N LYS A 35 22.39 21.32 35.56
CA LYS A 35 22.10 22.33 36.60
C LYS A 35 21.38 23.52 35.96
N PRO A 36 20.16 23.86 36.40
CA PRO A 36 19.46 25.05 35.91
C PRO A 36 20.13 26.33 36.39
N VAL A 37 20.16 27.34 35.53
CA VAL A 37 20.57 28.70 35.89
C VAL A 37 19.30 29.51 36.16
N TYR A 38 19.15 30.00 37.40
CA TYR A 38 17.96 30.75 37.83
C TYR A 38 18.14 32.27 37.74
N ASP A 39 19.37 32.75 37.53
CA ASP A 39 19.64 34.17 37.38
C ASP A 39 19.06 34.66 36.06
N ARG A 40 17.96 35.41 36.15
CA ARG A 40 17.29 36.01 34.98
C ARG A 40 17.95 37.29 34.51
N SER A 41 18.85 37.88 35.31
CA SER A 41 19.58 39.10 34.91
C SER A 41 20.57 38.86 33.77
N VAL A 42 20.85 37.59 33.46
CA VAL A 42 21.65 37.18 32.30
C VAL A 42 20.97 37.44 30.96
N VAL A 43 19.65 37.67 30.94
CA VAL A 43 18.90 38.02 29.73
C VAL A 43 18.77 39.54 29.66
N GLN A 44 19.27 40.15 28.58
CA GLN A 44 19.19 41.58 28.36
C GLN A 44 18.21 41.88 27.21
N ASP A 45 17.12 42.58 27.52
CA ASP A 45 16.18 43.10 26.52
C ASP A 45 16.71 44.41 25.92
N THR A 46 17.71 44.30 25.05
CA THR A 46 18.34 45.45 24.41
C THR A 46 17.43 46.16 23.39
N ALA A 47 16.35 45.50 22.98
CA ALA A 47 15.40 45.99 21.98
C ALA A 47 14.10 46.54 22.60
N GLY A 48 13.92 46.46 23.92
CA GLY A 48 12.70 46.92 24.61
C GLY A 48 11.45 46.12 24.22
N LEU A 49 11.62 44.84 23.89
CA LEU A 49 10.55 43.94 23.46
C LEU A 49 9.53 43.64 24.57
N GLU A 50 9.95 43.63 25.84
CA GLU A 50 9.04 43.35 26.97
C GLU A 50 7.86 44.35 27.03
N PRO A 51 8.10 45.68 27.06
CA PRO A 51 7.03 46.68 26.94
C PRO A 51 6.19 46.54 25.66
N ILE A 52 6.81 46.24 24.52
CA ILE A 52 6.12 46.10 23.23
C ILE A 52 5.13 44.93 23.28
N PHE A 53 5.58 43.77 23.72
CA PHE A 53 4.74 42.57 23.84
C PHE A 53 3.62 42.73 24.85
N LEU A 54 3.90 43.35 26.01
CA LEU A 54 2.87 43.66 27.00
C LEU A 54 1.81 44.57 26.41
N ASN A 55 2.20 45.62 25.69
CA ASN A 55 1.26 46.55 25.05
C ASN A 55 0.44 45.87 23.94
N GLN A 56 1.07 45.03 23.12
CA GLN A 56 0.36 44.28 22.08
C GLN A 56 -0.64 43.29 22.68
N LEU A 57 -0.26 42.54 23.71
CA LEU A 57 -1.15 41.58 24.38
C LEU A 57 -2.36 42.28 25.03
N LEU A 58 -2.16 43.45 25.63
CA LEU A 58 -3.23 44.26 26.22
C LEU A 58 -4.20 44.85 25.17
N ASN A 59 -3.72 45.06 23.93
CA ASN A 59 -4.50 45.68 22.86
C ASN A 59 -5.05 44.69 21.81
N MET A 60 -4.74 43.39 21.92
CA MET A 60 -5.09 42.37 20.92
C MET A 60 -6.57 41.98 20.88
N ASP A 61 -7.34 42.29 21.92
CA ASP A 61 -8.74 41.86 22.06
C ASP A 61 -9.58 43.02 22.63
N SER A 62 -10.11 43.89 21.77
CA SER A 62 -10.99 44.99 22.19
C SER A 62 -12.33 44.52 22.79
N ASP A 63 -12.67 43.23 22.61
CA ASP A 63 -13.97 42.64 22.99
C ASP A 63 -13.93 41.78 24.27
N ARG A 64 -12.82 41.75 25.02
CA ARG A 64 -12.78 41.04 26.31
C ARG A 64 -13.43 41.84 27.44
N PRO A 65 -14.35 41.26 28.23
CA PRO A 65 -14.94 41.95 29.39
C PRO A 65 -13.95 42.16 30.54
N PHE A 66 -12.77 41.51 30.51
CA PHE A 66 -11.71 41.68 31.51
C PHE A 66 -10.32 41.68 30.86
N ASN A 67 -9.69 42.86 30.77
CA ASN A 67 -8.32 43.13 30.26
C ASN A 67 -7.18 42.51 31.12
N ARG A 68 -7.50 41.51 31.96
CA ARG A 68 -6.55 40.81 32.85
C ARG A 68 -6.80 39.30 32.95
N SER A 69 -7.68 38.75 32.11
CA SER A 69 -7.97 37.32 32.13
C SER A 69 -6.79 36.51 31.58
N LEU A 70 -6.28 35.56 32.38
CA LEU A 70 -5.35 34.52 31.93
C LEU A 70 -6.04 33.44 31.08
N MET A 71 -7.38 33.47 30.97
CA MET A 71 -8.13 32.57 30.09
C MET A 71 -7.88 32.99 28.64
N PHE A 72 -7.15 32.17 27.91
CA PHE A 72 -6.97 32.31 26.48
C PHE A 72 -8.31 32.05 25.77
N VAL A 73 -8.67 32.90 24.81
CA VAL A 73 -9.73 32.56 23.84
C VAL A 73 -9.24 31.37 23.03
N ASP A 74 -10.00 30.28 23.00
CA ASP A 74 -9.74 29.03 22.28
C ASP A 74 -9.58 29.28 20.76
N HIS A 75 -8.43 29.81 20.35
CA HIS A 75 -8.02 29.89 18.93
C HIS A 75 -7.42 28.55 18.44
N PHE A 76 -7.12 27.63 19.37
CA PHE A 76 -6.69 26.29 19.02
C PHE A 76 -7.91 25.45 18.63
N LYS A 77 -8.08 25.26 17.32
CA LYS A 77 -9.11 24.37 16.78
C LYS A 77 -8.99 23.00 17.43
N SER A 78 -10.10 22.44 17.89
CA SER A 78 -10.16 21.00 18.17
C SER A 78 -9.77 20.26 16.87
N PRO A 79 -8.96 19.19 16.93
CA PRO A 79 -8.62 18.43 15.73
C PRO A 79 -9.91 18.02 15.02
N ALA A 80 -10.00 18.25 13.71
CA ALA A 80 -11.14 17.76 12.95
C ALA A 80 -11.24 16.23 13.08
N GLU A 81 -12.46 15.69 13.14
CA GLU A 81 -12.74 14.27 13.42
C GLU A 81 -12.01 13.27 12.48
N ASP A 82 -11.54 13.73 11.30
CA ASP A 82 -10.83 12.94 10.29
C ASP A 82 -9.31 13.20 10.21
N THR A 83 -8.68 13.66 11.30
CA THR A 83 -7.22 13.86 11.35
C THR A 83 -6.50 12.65 11.95
N ILE A 84 -5.34 12.32 11.38
CA ILE A 84 -4.47 11.24 11.86
C ILE A 84 -3.05 11.74 12.10
N ARG A 85 -2.37 11.12 13.06
CA ARG A 85 -0.96 11.38 13.40
C ARG A 85 -0.05 10.40 12.67
N GLY A 86 1.00 10.92 12.04
CA GLY A 86 2.08 10.13 11.43
C GLY A 86 3.43 10.51 12.02
N THR A 87 4.31 9.53 12.22
CA THR A 87 5.69 9.71 12.68
C THR A 87 6.62 9.09 11.65
N PHE A 88 7.47 9.91 11.02
CA PHE A 88 8.32 9.52 9.91
C PHE A 88 9.78 9.60 10.31
N VAL A 89 10.52 8.52 10.09
CA VAL A 89 11.95 8.43 10.42
C VAL A 89 12.77 8.73 9.16
N PHE A 90 13.58 9.77 9.22
CA PHE A 90 14.62 10.07 8.23
C PHE A 90 15.94 9.52 8.76
N THR A 91 16.42 8.43 8.18
CA THR A 91 17.72 7.86 8.56
C THR A 91 18.86 8.77 8.09
N ARG A 92 20.05 8.61 8.68
CA ARG A 92 21.24 9.38 8.27
C ARG A 92 21.53 9.20 6.78
N GLU A 93 21.41 7.99 6.27
CA GLU A 93 21.64 7.66 4.86
C GLU A 93 20.69 8.43 3.95
N LYS A 94 19.40 8.52 4.32
CA LYS A 94 18.39 9.29 3.57
C LYS A 94 18.71 10.79 3.57
N ILE A 95 19.14 11.32 4.72
CA ILE A 95 19.54 12.73 4.85
C ILE A 95 20.77 13.03 3.98
N GLU A 96 21.78 12.16 4.00
CA GLU A 96 22.97 12.32 3.15
C GLU A 96 22.65 12.16 1.66
N ALA A 97 21.75 11.24 1.28
CA ALA A 97 21.31 11.09 -0.10
C ALA A 97 20.59 12.35 -0.62
N LEU A 98 19.75 12.97 0.21
CA LEU A 98 19.12 14.25 -0.12
C LEU A 98 20.16 15.36 -0.28
N ARG A 99 21.16 15.45 0.62
CA ARG A 99 22.27 16.40 0.47
C ARG A 99 23.04 16.18 -0.82
N GLN A 100 23.34 14.93 -1.15
CA GLN A 100 24.10 14.57 -2.33
C GLN A 100 23.33 14.91 -3.61
N SER A 101 22.04 14.60 -3.68
CA SER A 101 21.17 14.99 -4.82
C SER A 101 21.16 16.50 -5.05
N VAL A 102 21.16 17.30 -3.96
CA VAL A 102 21.25 18.75 -4.04
C VAL A 102 22.63 19.20 -4.56
N LYS A 103 23.72 18.55 -4.14
CA LYS A 103 25.08 18.84 -4.64
C LYS A 103 25.23 18.52 -6.13
N GLU A 104 24.70 17.41 -6.60
CA GLU A 104 24.76 16.97 -8.00
C GLU A 104 23.99 17.91 -8.93
N LYS A 105 22.76 18.27 -8.57
CA LYS A 105 21.95 19.21 -9.36
C LYS A 105 22.60 20.60 -9.47
N ARG A 106 23.33 21.03 -8.43
CA ARG A 106 24.11 22.29 -8.46
C ARG A 106 25.25 22.26 -9.47
N GLN A 107 25.96 21.14 -9.57
CA GLN A 107 27.07 20.99 -10.53
C GLN A 107 26.59 21.09 -11.97
N GLN A 108 25.35 20.70 -12.25
CA GLN A 108 24.75 20.77 -13.58
C GLN A 108 24.24 22.18 -13.97
N HIS A 109 23.86 23.02 -12.99
CA HIS A 109 23.16 24.30 -13.25
C HIS A 109 23.99 25.56 -12.92
N GLY A 110 25.28 25.45 -12.59
CA GLY A 110 26.17 26.61 -12.43
C GLY A 110 25.82 27.58 -11.29
N HIS A 111 24.97 27.20 -10.34
CA HIS A 111 24.53 28.07 -9.26
C HIS A 111 25.64 28.36 -8.22
N GLN A 112 25.90 29.64 -7.94
CA GLN A 112 26.75 30.07 -6.82
C GLN A 112 26.05 29.89 -5.46
N SER A 113 26.82 29.31 -4.53
CA SER A 113 26.71 29.24 -3.06
C SER A 113 25.33 29.13 -2.41
N VAL A 114 25.05 27.93 -1.86
CA VAL A 114 24.20 27.77 -0.68
C VAL A 114 25.11 27.35 0.46
N GLN A 115 25.25 28.17 1.49
CA GLN A 115 26.24 27.95 2.55
C GLN A 115 25.83 26.86 3.55
N TYR A 116 24.53 26.53 3.69
CA TYR A 116 24.05 25.69 4.80
C TYR A 116 23.20 24.48 4.36
N LEU A 117 23.86 23.33 4.14
CA LEU A 117 23.21 22.02 3.94
C LEU A 117 23.03 21.25 5.26
N SER A 118 22.57 21.94 6.32
CA SER A 118 22.35 21.32 7.62
C SER A 118 21.27 20.23 7.54
N THR A 119 21.29 19.26 8.47
CA THR A 119 20.22 18.24 8.57
C THR A 119 18.85 18.89 8.66
N PHE A 120 18.76 19.96 9.46
CA PHE A 120 17.54 20.74 9.64
C PHE A 120 17.03 21.33 8.32
N CYS A 121 17.89 22.04 7.56
CA CYS A 121 17.48 22.67 6.30
C CYS A 121 16.95 21.64 5.29
N VAL A 122 17.66 20.52 5.15
CA VAL A 122 17.33 19.49 4.15
C VAL A 122 16.02 18.79 4.48
N ILE A 123 15.80 18.42 5.75
CA ILE A 123 14.57 17.75 6.17
C ILE A 123 13.39 18.71 6.09
N CYS A 124 13.51 19.93 6.61
CA CYS A 124 12.43 20.91 6.58
C CYS A 124 12.03 21.26 5.14
N ALA A 125 13.01 21.47 4.24
CA ALA A 125 12.75 21.69 2.82
C ALA A 125 12.03 20.50 2.18
N TYR A 126 12.50 19.27 2.44
CA TYR A 126 11.91 18.07 1.86
C TYR A 126 10.48 17.82 2.36
N VAL A 127 10.24 17.97 3.66
CA VAL A 127 8.92 17.83 4.28
C VAL A 127 7.98 18.92 3.78
N TRP A 128 8.46 20.16 3.64
CA TRP A 128 7.68 21.26 3.10
C TRP A 128 7.18 20.97 1.68
N ILE A 129 8.04 20.49 0.78
CA ILE A 129 7.64 20.08 -0.58
C ILE A 129 6.59 18.97 -0.53
N CYS A 130 6.81 17.96 0.31
CA CYS A 130 5.88 16.84 0.44
C CYS A 130 4.51 17.31 0.95
N LEU A 131 4.47 18.28 1.88
CA LEU A 131 3.22 18.86 2.39
C LEU A 131 2.48 19.68 1.34
N ILE A 132 3.18 20.52 0.58
CA ILE A 132 2.56 21.27 -0.54
C ILE A 132 1.90 20.30 -1.52
N LYS A 133 2.61 19.24 -1.91
CA LYS A 133 2.09 18.21 -2.82
C LYS A 133 0.92 17.44 -2.22
N ALA A 134 1.02 17.06 -0.95
CA ALA A 134 0.00 16.26 -0.28
C ALA A 134 -1.30 17.03 -0.02
N LYS A 135 -1.22 18.36 0.20
CA LYS A 135 -2.37 19.24 0.43
C LYS A 135 -2.91 19.91 -0.85
N GLU A 136 -2.32 19.64 -2.01
CA GLU A 136 -2.72 20.24 -3.30
C GLU A 136 -2.78 21.79 -3.29
N ILE A 137 -1.84 22.43 -2.60
CA ILE A 137 -1.80 23.91 -2.50
C ILE A 137 -1.60 24.50 -3.91
N GLN A 138 -2.50 25.41 -4.31
CA GLN A 138 -2.53 25.98 -5.67
C GLN A 138 -1.25 26.76 -6.02
N SER A 139 -0.85 26.70 -7.30
CA SER A 139 0.40 27.27 -7.82
C SER A 139 0.55 28.78 -7.66
N ASP A 140 -0.58 29.49 -7.58
CA ASP A 140 -0.62 30.96 -7.62
C ASP A 140 -0.48 31.59 -6.22
N HIS A 141 -0.41 30.77 -5.17
CA HIS A 141 -0.23 31.21 -3.79
C HIS A 141 1.26 31.17 -3.39
N LYS A 142 1.69 32.10 -2.52
CA LYS A 142 2.99 31.98 -1.83
C LYS A 142 2.83 31.03 -0.65
N ALA A 143 3.59 29.93 -0.63
CA ALA A 143 3.65 29.05 0.54
C ALA A 143 4.68 29.61 1.54
N ALA A 144 4.36 29.56 2.84
CA ALA A 144 5.21 30.11 3.90
C ALA A 144 5.59 29.04 4.92
N VAL A 145 6.89 28.91 5.24
CA VAL A 145 7.33 28.15 6.41
C VAL A 145 7.76 29.13 7.47
N LEU A 146 7.17 29.01 8.66
CA LEU A 146 7.59 29.77 9.84
C LEU A 146 8.43 28.85 10.72
N MET A 147 9.73 29.09 10.79
CA MET A 147 10.63 28.26 11.57
C MET A 147 10.70 28.76 13.01
N GLY A 148 9.92 28.09 13.87
CA GLY A 148 10.00 28.22 15.33
C GLY A 148 9.00 29.18 15.95
N PHE A 149 8.61 28.88 17.18
CA PHE A 149 7.72 29.70 18.02
C PHE A 149 8.47 30.81 18.80
N THR A 150 9.81 30.90 18.69
CA THR A 150 10.65 31.72 19.58
C THR A 150 11.56 32.74 18.87
N VAL A 151 11.65 32.71 17.54
CA VAL A 151 12.39 33.68 16.72
C VAL A 151 11.64 33.92 15.43
N GLU A 152 11.61 35.16 14.91
CA GLU A 152 11.00 35.46 13.61
C GLU A 152 11.90 34.97 12.46
N CYS A 153 12.00 33.65 12.29
CA CYS A 153 12.75 33.02 11.21
C CYS A 153 11.78 32.52 10.14
N ARG A 154 11.33 33.43 9.26
CA ARG A 154 10.33 33.13 8.22
C ARG A 154 10.98 32.87 6.86
N SER A 155 10.63 31.75 6.26
CA SER A 155 10.99 31.40 4.88
C SER A 155 9.78 31.49 3.97
N LEU A 156 9.93 32.20 2.86
CA LEU A 156 8.90 32.39 1.86
C LEU A 156 9.43 31.94 0.50
N ALA A 157 8.64 31.16 -0.22
CA ALA A 157 8.92 30.81 -1.60
C ALA A 157 7.61 30.66 -2.39
N GLU A 158 7.68 30.91 -3.70
CA GLU A 158 6.54 30.71 -4.59
C GLU A 158 6.25 29.22 -4.74
N THR A 159 4.99 28.81 -4.58
CA THR A 159 4.59 27.39 -4.65
C THR A 159 5.00 26.75 -5.97
N LYS A 160 4.86 27.48 -7.09
CA LYS A 160 5.32 27.04 -8.41
C LYS A 160 6.83 26.75 -8.47
N ALA A 161 7.65 27.58 -7.83
CA ALA A 161 9.10 27.39 -7.79
C ALA A 161 9.49 26.20 -6.91
N VAL A 162 8.81 26.01 -5.77
CA VAL A 162 9.02 24.87 -4.86
C VAL A 162 8.54 23.53 -5.45
N LEU A 163 7.55 23.56 -6.33
CA LEU A 163 7.07 22.38 -7.07
C LEU A 163 7.85 22.08 -8.36
N GLY A 164 8.67 23.02 -8.82
CA GLY A 164 9.51 22.88 -10.00
C GLY A 164 10.64 21.87 -9.85
N GLU A 165 11.39 21.66 -10.94
CA GLU A 165 12.47 20.66 -11.02
C GLU A 165 13.56 20.88 -9.95
N ASP A 166 13.84 22.14 -9.61
CA ASP A 166 14.80 22.55 -8.58
C ASP A 166 14.16 22.93 -7.24
N GLY A 167 12.92 22.50 -7.00
CA GLY A 167 12.14 22.86 -5.83
C GLY A 167 12.83 22.63 -4.49
N LEU A 168 13.62 21.55 -4.37
CA LEU A 168 14.40 21.27 -3.17
C LEU A 168 15.53 22.29 -2.93
N ILE A 169 16.16 22.79 -3.99
CA ILE A 169 17.18 23.84 -3.88
C ILE A 169 16.52 25.15 -3.47
N VAL A 170 15.41 25.51 -4.11
CA VAL A 170 14.62 26.72 -3.80
C VAL A 170 14.21 26.73 -2.32
N ALA A 171 13.65 25.62 -1.83
CA ALA A 171 13.23 25.49 -0.44
C ALA A 171 14.41 25.57 0.54
N ILE A 172 15.53 24.89 0.26
CA ILE A 172 16.74 24.96 1.10
C ILE A 172 17.29 26.39 1.15
N ASN A 173 17.29 27.12 0.03
CA ASN A 173 17.78 28.49 -0.03
C ASN A 173 16.92 29.42 0.80
N ALA A 174 15.59 29.33 0.67
CA ALA A 174 14.65 30.12 1.47
C ALA A 174 14.82 29.88 2.97
N ILE A 175 15.09 28.63 3.37
CA ILE A 175 15.37 28.26 4.77
C ILE A 175 16.73 28.78 5.23
N SER A 176 17.76 28.61 4.43
CA SER A 176 19.13 29.02 4.77
C SER A 176 19.24 30.54 4.89
N GLU A 177 18.58 31.28 4.02
CA GLU A 177 18.55 32.75 4.06
C GLU A 177 17.83 33.25 5.31
N ALA A 178 16.70 32.64 5.68
CA ALA A 178 16.00 32.99 6.90
C ALA A 178 16.85 32.75 8.16
N ILE A 179 17.63 31.65 8.19
CA ILE A 179 18.56 31.39 9.31
C ILE A 179 19.68 32.43 9.33
N LYS A 180 20.23 32.79 8.17
CA LYS A 180 21.32 33.76 8.06
C LYS A 180 20.91 35.16 8.55
N ARG A 181 19.65 35.55 8.35
CA ARG A 181 19.11 36.81 8.88
C ARG A 181 19.19 36.89 10.40
N LEU A 182 19.14 35.77 11.12
CA LEU A 182 19.33 35.76 12.58
C LEU A 182 20.75 36.20 12.98
N ASP A 183 21.75 35.90 12.14
CA ASP A 183 23.13 36.32 12.38
C ASP A 183 23.37 37.80 12.01
N THR A 184 22.67 38.31 10.98
CA THR A 184 22.87 39.70 10.49
C THR A 184 22.00 40.72 11.22
N ASP A 185 20.74 40.40 11.45
CA ASP A 185 19.72 41.31 11.98
C ASP A 185 19.62 41.17 13.53
N GLY A 186 20.32 40.18 14.08
CA GLY A 186 20.29 39.80 15.49
C GLY A 186 19.08 38.94 15.82
N VAL A 187 19.24 38.05 16.81
CA VAL A 187 18.21 37.09 17.25
C VAL A 187 16.92 37.79 17.75
N LEU A 188 17.03 39.06 18.16
CA LEU A 188 15.92 39.88 18.64
C LEU A 188 15.28 40.78 17.57
N GLY A 189 15.91 40.91 16.39
CA GLY A 189 15.43 41.79 15.32
C GLY A 189 14.12 41.30 14.71
N GLY A 190 13.13 42.19 14.54
CA GLY A 190 11.83 41.90 13.95
C GLY A 190 10.79 41.32 14.92
N LEU A 191 11.22 40.88 16.11
CA LEU A 191 10.36 40.24 17.11
C LEU A 191 9.18 41.12 17.53
N GLU A 192 9.26 42.44 17.42
CA GLU A 192 8.15 43.37 17.63
C GLU A 192 6.92 43.07 16.75
N ASN A 193 7.05 42.33 15.65
CA ASN A 193 5.95 41.95 14.76
C ASN A 193 5.44 40.52 14.99
N LEU A 194 6.08 39.73 15.85
CA LEU A 194 5.80 38.30 16.05
C LEU A 194 4.38 38.05 16.56
N LEU A 195 3.97 38.81 17.58
CA LEU A 195 2.66 38.70 18.21
C LEU A 195 1.53 39.05 17.19
N PRO A 196 1.53 40.23 16.54
CA PRO A 196 0.55 40.53 15.48
C PRO A 196 0.49 39.47 14.37
N LEU A 197 1.63 38.88 14.00
CA LEU A 197 1.70 37.83 12.99
C LEU A 197 1.05 36.52 13.46
N MET A 198 1.26 36.12 14.72
CA MET A 198 0.68 34.92 15.30
C MET A 198 -0.85 34.95 15.39
N TYR A 199 -1.42 36.14 15.64
CA TYR A 199 -2.87 36.34 15.84
C TYR A 199 -3.56 36.99 14.64
N SER A 200 -2.85 37.18 13.53
CA SER A 200 -3.44 37.67 12.28
C SER A 200 -4.40 36.66 11.66
N THR A 201 -5.65 37.07 11.45
CA THR A 201 -6.68 36.30 10.73
C THR A 201 -6.51 36.33 9.20
N SER A 202 -5.59 37.13 8.67
CA SER A 202 -5.36 37.31 7.23
C SER A 202 -4.32 36.36 6.63
N ILE A 203 -3.69 35.52 7.45
CA ILE A 203 -2.75 34.49 6.98
C ILE A 203 -3.51 33.19 6.84
N ASP A 204 -3.53 32.63 5.62
CA ASP A 204 -4.07 31.31 5.37
C ASP A 204 -3.28 30.26 6.18
N HIS A 205 -3.86 29.83 7.32
CA HIS A 205 -3.29 28.84 8.21
C HIS A 205 -3.03 27.48 7.53
N GLU A 206 -3.61 27.21 6.35
CA GLU A 206 -3.29 25.97 5.62
C GLU A 206 -1.88 26.00 4.99
N SER A 207 -1.36 27.19 4.72
CA SER A 207 -0.08 27.45 4.04
C SER A 207 1.10 27.69 4.98
N LEU A 208 0.86 27.84 6.29
CA LEU A 208 1.87 28.12 7.31
C LEU A 208 2.33 26.84 8.01
N LEU A 209 3.64 26.59 8.01
CA LEU A 209 4.23 25.44 8.69
C LEU A 209 5.08 25.88 9.87
N SER A 210 4.70 25.50 11.10
CA SER A 210 5.50 25.73 12.31
C SER A 210 6.22 24.46 12.75
N ILE A 211 7.34 24.59 13.47
CA ILE A 211 8.16 23.48 13.96
C ILE A 211 8.25 23.53 15.49
N ALA A 212 7.98 22.39 16.12
CA ALA A 212 8.16 22.14 17.55
C ALA A 212 9.27 21.12 17.78
N GLY A 213 10.08 21.33 18.82
CA GLY A 213 11.16 20.41 19.18
C GLY A 213 12.45 20.61 18.37
N SER A 214 13.47 19.83 18.72
CA SER A 214 14.76 19.82 18.05
C SER A 214 15.45 18.47 18.25
N PRO A 215 16.09 17.90 17.21
CA PRO A 215 16.93 16.71 17.36
C PRO A 215 18.12 16.91 18.30
N ARG A 216 18.46 18.15 18.64
CA ARG A 216 19.51 18.46 19.62
C ARG A 216 19.06 18.34 21.07
N PHE A 217 17.75 18.17 21.31
CA PHE A 217 17.25 18.00 22.66
C PHE A 217 17.56 16.60 23.21
N GLU A 218 17.82 15.60 22.35
CA GLU A 218 18.23 14.24 22.73
C GLU A 218 17.29 13.61 23.78
N ILE A 219 15.98 13.73 23.55
CA ILE A 219 14.92 13.29 24.45
C ILE A 219 14.91 11.76 24.67
N TYR A 220 15.30 10.96 23.69
CA TYR A 220 15.50 9.51 23.79
C TYR A 220 16.70 9.13 24.67
N GLY A 221 17.56 10.10 25.03
CA GLY A 221 18.59 9.92 26.06
C GLY A 221 18.05 9.84 27.49
N THR A 222 16.75 10.13 27.69
CA THR A 222 16.11 10.11 29.00
C THR A 222 15.90 8.69 29.52
N ASP A 223 16.82 8.21 30.35
CA ASP A 223 16.77 6.88 30.96
C ASP A 223 16.56 6.98 32.46
N PHE A 224 15.38 6.56 32.93
CA PHE A 224 15.00 6.54 34.34
C PHE A 224 15.59 5.36 35.14
N GLY A 225 16.40 4.51 34.50
CA GLY A 225 16.92 3.25 35.08
C GLY A 225 16.30 1.99 34.48
N TRP A 226 15.25 2.13 33.67
CA TRP A 226 14.59 1.03 32.95
C TRP A 226 14.99 0.94 31.46
N GLY A 227 15.98 1.73 31.05
CA GLY A 227 16.41 1.87 29.67
C GLY A 227 15.76 3.04 28.95
N ARG A 228 16.20 3.25 27.70
CA ARG A 228 15.75 4.38 26.86
C ARG A 228 14.27 4.27 26.49
N PRO A 229 13.58 5.40 26.26
CA PRO A 229 12.19 5.40 25.81
C PRO A 229 12.06 4.70 24.46
N LYS A 230 11.01 3.89 24.28
CA LYS A 230 10.74 3.23 22.99
C LYS A 230 10.12 4.17 21.94
N LYS A 231 9.45 5.23 22.39
CA LYS A 231 8.79 6.24 21.56
C LYS A 231 8.61 7.53 22.37
N VAL A 232 8.86 8.68 21.75
CA VAL A 232 8.55 10.01 22.28
C VAL A 232 7.73 10.77 21.27
N GLU A 233 6.69 11.48 21.72
CA GLU A 233 5.75 12.20 20.87
C GLU A 233 5.41 13.56 21.46
N VAL A 234 5.39 14.60 20.62
CA VAL A 234 4.91 15.92 21.00
C VAL A 234 3.41 15.96 20.73
N ILE A 235 2.58 15.76 21.76
CA ILE A 235 1.14 15.62 21.55
C ILE A 235 0.48 16.94 21.12
N SER A 236 0.96 18.08 21.60
CA SER A 236 0.40 19.41 21.33
C SER A 236 0.33 19.81 19.86
N ILE A 237 1.08 19.14 18.97
CA ILE A 237 1.04 19.42 17.52
C ILE A 237 -0.34 19.23 16.89
N GLU A 238 -1.21 18.42 17.48
CA GLU A 238 -2.59 18.24 17.00
C GLU A 238 -3.44 19.51 17.17
N LYS A 239 -3.13 20.32 18.18
CA LYS A 239 -3.81 21.58 18.48
C LYS A 239 -3.14 22.76 17.80
N THR A 240 -1.81 22.74 17.69
CA THR A 240 -1.03 23.85 17.14
C THR A 240 -0.84 23.77 15.62
N GLY A 241 -1.07 22.60 15.00
CA GLY A 241 -0.78 22.38 13.58
C GLY A 241 0.71 22.34 13.24
N ALA A 242 1.60 22.31 14.26
CA ALA A 242 3.04 22.28 14.07
C ALA A 242 3.53 20.88 13.60
N ILE A 243 4.74 20.84 13.06
CA ILE A 243 5.51 19.61 12.90
C ILE A 243 6.35 19.39 14.14
N SER A 244 6.46 18.17 14.65
CA SER A 244 7.48 17.85 15.67
C SER A 244 8.77 17.34 15.03
N LEU A 245 9.92 17.87 15.45
CA LEU A 245 11.24 17.33 15.12
C LEU A 245 11.94 16.80 16.38
N SER A 246 12.48 15.59 16.29
CA SER A 246 13.31 14.98 17.34
C SER A 246 14.39 14.10 16.72
N GLU A 247 15.37 13.67 17.50
CA GLU A 247 16.34 12.69 17.07
C GLU A 247 15.68 11.32 16.90
N SER A 248 16.20 10.51 15.98
CA SER A 248 15.71 9.16 15.76
C SER A 248 15.94 8.27 16.99
N LYS A 249 14.93 7.49 17.37
CA LYS A 249 15.05 6.48 18.42
C LYS A 249 16.14 5.43 18.17
N TYR A 250 16.52 5.23 16.90
CA TYR A 250 17.58 4.31 16.48
C TYR A 250 18.98 4.90 16.63
N GLY A 251 19.10 6.19 16.98
CA GLY A 251 20.37 6.90 17.06
C GLY A 251 21.01 7.18 15.69
N GLY A 252 22.32 7.44 15.68
CA GLY A 252 23.11 7.50 14.46
C GLY A 252 22.93 8.74 13.58
N GLY A 253 22.35 9.83 14.10
CA GLY A 253 22.19 11.10 13.36
C GLY A 253 20.94 11.17 12.47
N GLY A 254 20.00 10.22 12.61
CA GLY A 254 18.67 10.31 12.01
C GLY A 254 17.72 11.25 12.76
N VAL A 255 16.60 11.60 12.12
CA VAL A 255 15.60 12.54 12.65
C VAL A 255 14.20 11.95 12.52
N GLU A 256 13.39 12.10 13.54
CA GLU A 256 11.96 11.80 13.56
C GLU A 256 11.13 13.07 13.31
N VAL A 257 10.18 12.96 12.38
CA VAL A 257 9.25 14.02 11.98
C VAL A 257 7.83 13.59 12.31
N GLY A 258 7.16 14.27 13.22
CA GLY A 258 5.76 14.02 13.59
C GLY A 258 4.82 15.06 12.99
N LEU A 259 3.68 14.59 12.46
CA LEU A 259 2.71 15.38 11.73
C LEU A 259 1.28 14.97 12.08
N VAL A 260 0.35 15.91 12.01
CA VAL A 260 -1.10 15.65 12.08
C VAL A 260 -1.75 16.25 10.84
N LEU A 261 -2.40 15.42 10.04
CA LEU A 261 -3.05 15.82 8.78
C LEU A 261 -4.41 15.12 8.67
N LYS A 262 -5.30 15.64 7.81
CA LYS A 262 -6.47 14.88 7.37
C LYS A 262 -6.04 13.56 6.75
N LYS A 263 -6.81 12.49 6.92
CA LYS A 263 -6.45 11.13 6.49
C LYS A 263 -5.93 11.06 5.04
N HIS A 264 -6.66 11.63 4.09
CA HIS A 264 -6.26 11.63 2.67
C HIS A 264 -4.95 12.40 2.40
N HIS A 265 -4.72 13.52 3.08
CA HIS A 265 -3.45 14.25 2.99
C HIS A 265 -2.29 13.45 3.62
N MET A 266 -2.53 12.73 4.71
CA MET A 266 -1.51 11.87 5.32
C MET A 266 -1.14 10.68 4.42
N GLU A 267 -2.13 10.08 3.75
CA GLU A 267 -1.90 9.01 2.76
C GLU A 267 -1.04 9.53 1.60
N ALA A 268 -1.39 10.69 1.03
CA ALA A 268 -0.60 11.34 -0.01
C ALA A 268 0.82 11.67 0.47
N PHE A 269 0.97 12.24 1.67
CA PHE A 269 2.26 12.58 2.25
C PHE A 269 3.14 11.33 2.49
N SER A 270 2.56 10.25 3.01
CA SER A 270 3.26 8.98 3.23
C SER A 270 3.74 8.35 1.92
N SER A 271 2.93 8.43 0.86
CA SER A 271 3.30 7.95 -0.48
C SER A 271 4.51 8.70 -1.06
N LEU A 272 4.63 10.00 -0.78
CA LEU A 272 5.77 10.83 -1.20
C LEU A 272 7.06 10.53 -0.43
N LEU A 273 6.94 9.95 0.77
CA LEU A 273 8.07 9.56 1.63
C LEU A 273 8.57 8.14 1.40
N ALA A 274 7.69 7.22 1.01
CA ALA A 274 8.00 5.87 0.54
C ALA A 274 8.62 5.96 -0.87
N LYS A 275 9.80 6.60 -0.95
CA LYS A 275 10.42 6.93 -2.21
C LYS A 275 11.13 5.70 -2.76
N VAL A 276 10.43 4.97 -3.61
CA VAL A 276 11.07 4.14 -4.62
C VAL A 276 11.81 5.11 -5.55
N LYS A 277 13.14 5.18 -5.40
CA LYS A 277 14.00 5.99 -6.26
C LYS A 277 14.24 5.19 -7.54
N VAL A 278 13.68 5.65 -8.65
CA VAL A 278 14.05 5.10 -9.96
C VAL A 278 15.52 5.40 -10.22
N VAL A 279 16.30 4.34 -10.42
CA VAL A 279 17.74 4.37 -10.71
C VAL A 279 17.96 4.36 -12.22
N GLU A 280 17.23 3.52 -12.94
CA GLU A 280 17.30 3.40 -14.39
C GLU A 280 15.90 3.07 -14.93
N ALA A 281 15.55 3.61 -16.09
CA ALA A 281 14.41 3.15 -16.87
C ALA A 281 14.93 2.74 -18.25
N CYS A 282 14.78 1.47 -18.60
CA CYS A 282 15.25 0.95 -19.88
C CYS A 282 14.13 0.23 -20.65
N ARG A 283 14.37 0.04 -21.94
CA ARG A 283 13.56 -0.80 -22.81
C ARG A 283 14.38 -2.03 -23.18
N VAL A 284 13.79 -3.21 -23.01
CA VAL A 284 14.44 -4.50 -23.31
C VAL A 284 13.78 -5.10 -24.53
N ALA A 285 14.50 -5.08 -25.65
CA ALA A 285 14.06 -5.71 -26.88
C ALA A 285 14.35 -7.23 -26.83
N PRO A 286 13.59 -8.05 -27.57
CA PRO A 286 13.95 -9.43 -27.84
C PRO A 286 15.34 -9.48 -28.47
N HIS A 287 16.16 -10.44 -28.05
CA HIS A 287 17.47 -10.64 -28.66
C HIS A 287 17.27 -11.07 -30.15
N PRO A 288 18.16 -10.70 -31.09
CA PRO A 288 18.04 -11.16 -32.48
C PRO A 288 18.06 -12.70 -32.58
N THR A 289 17.07 -13.28 -33.27
CA THR A 289 17.04 -14.72 -33.54
C THR A 289 18.03 -15.09 -34.66
N SER A 290 18.71 -16.22 -34.53
CA SER A 290 19.51 -16.79 -35.63
C SER A 290 18.62 -17.10 -36.85
N PRO A 291 19.10 -16.93 -38.10
CA PRO A 291 18.35 -17.25 -39.31
C PRO A 291 17.81 -18.70 -39.37
N ASP A 292 18.39 -19.63 -38.60
CA ASP A 292 17.98 -21.04 -38.54
C ASP A 292 16.87 -21.34 -37.51
N SER A 293 16.37 -20.33 -36.78
CA SER A 293 15.29 -20.51 -35.79
C SER A 293 13.91 -20.53 -36.46
N THR A 294 13.03 -21.46 -36.06
CA THR A 294 11.60 -21.41 -36.43
C THR A 294 11.01 -20.05 -36.09
N ALA A 295 10.50 -19.35 -37.10
CA ALA A 295 9.95 -18.01 -36.95
C ALA A 295 8.74 -18.03 -36.00
N LEU A 296 8.86 -17.35 -34.86
CA LEU A 296 7.71 -17.11 -33.99
C LEU A 296 6.74 -16.11 -34.62
N PRO A 297 5.43 -16.21 -34.31
CA PRO A 297 4.47 -15.26 -34.83
C PRO A 297 4.74 -13.86 -34.28
N THR A 298 4.89 -12.89 -35.17
CA THR A 298 4.94 -11.46 -34.84
C THR A 298 3.55 -10.86 -34.65
N SER A 299 2.51 -11.52 -35.16
CA SER A 299 1.10 -11.14 -34.95
C SER A 299 0.31 -12.33 -34.41
N LEU A 300 -0.50 -12.09 -33.39
CA LEU A 300 -1.42 -13.06 -32.82
C LEU A 300 -2.85 -12.50 -32.79
N PRO A 301 -3.82 -13.15 -33.45
CA PRO A 301 -5.22 -12.78 -33.31
C PRO A 301 -5.71 -13.16 -31.91
N LEU A 302 -6.53 -12.30 -31.32
CA LEU A 302 -7.23 -12.64 -30.08
C LEU A 302 -8.36 -13.64 -30.34
N THR A 303 -8.54 -14.57 -29.39
CA THR A 303 -9.69 -15.49 -29.31
C THR A 303 -10.79 -14.91 -28.43
N PHE A 304 -11.98 -15.51 -28.39
CA PHE A 304 -13.04 -15.07 -27.48
C PHE A 304 -12.63 -15.17 -25.99
N PHE A 305 -11.75 -16.12 -25.63
CA PHE A 305 -11.18 -16.21 -24.28
C PHE A 305 -10.32 -15.00 -23.92
N ASP A 306 -9.69 -14.37 -24.91
CA ASP A 306 -8.82 -13.20 -24.76
C ASP A 306 -9.65 -11.90 -24.74
N ILE A 307 -10.57 -11.74 -25.71
CA ILE A 307 -11.34 -10.52 -25.94
C ILE A 307 -12.14 -10.09 -24.70
N ARG A 308 -12.70 -11.04 -23.95
CA ARG A 308 -13.45 -10.73 -22.71
C ARG A 308 -12.67 -9.99 -21.63
N TRP A 309 -11.33 -9.95 -21.73
CA TRP A 309 -10.44 -9.28 -20.77
C TRP A 309 -9.87 -7.97 -21.33
N LEU A 310 -10.33 -7.50 -22.50
CA LEU A 310 -9.71 -6.41 -23.25
C LEU A 310 -9.50 -5.14 -22.43
N ARG A 311 -10.47 -4.79 -21.57
CA ARG A 311 -10.44 -3.58 -20.72
C ARG A 311 -10.32 -3.90 -19.23
N PHE A 312 -10.04 -5.15 -18.89
CA PHE A 312 -9.85 -5.59 -17.51
C PHE A 312 -8.53 -5.06 -16.95
N GLN A 313 -8.48 -4.89 -15.63
CA GLN A 313 -7.29 -4.41 -14.94
C GLN A 313 -6.08 -5.32 -15.19
N PRO A 314 -4.86 -4.77 -15.34
CA PRO A 314 -3.66 -5.57 -15.47
C PRO A 314 -3.45 -6.41 -14.21
N VAL A 315 -2.92 -7.62 -14.41
CA VAL A 315 -2.51 -8.46 -13.29
C VAL A 315 -1.16 -7.95 -12.80
N GLN A 316 -1.10 -7.61 -11.53
CA GLN A 316 0.12 -7.13 -10.86
C GLN A 316 0.60 -8.18 -9.87
N ARG A 317 1.87 -8.57 -9.95
CA ARG A 317 2.47 -9.57 -9.05
C ARG A 317 3.87 -9.16 -8.61
N LEU A 318 4.18 -9.36 -7.33
CA LEU A 318 5.47 -9.12 -6.70
C LEU A 318 6.14 -10.43 -6.29
N TYR A 319 7.45 -10.51 -6.50
CA TYR A 319 8.31 -11.58 -6.01
C TYR A 319 9.42 -10.95 -5.18
N PHE A 320 9.55 -11.31 -3.90
CA PHE A 320 10.62 -10.84 -3.02
C PHE A 320 11.72 -11.90 -2.93
N TYR A 321 12.98 -11.52 -3.12
CA TYR A 321 14.15 -12.39 -3.00
C TYR A 321 15.08 -11.84 -1.92
N GLN A 322 15.39 -12.66 -0.92
CA GLN A 322 16.34 -12.30 0.12
C GLN A 322 17.74 -12.71 -0.32
N ILE A 323 18.70 -11.79 -0.19
CA ILE A 323 20.12 -12.08 -0.44
C ILE A 323 20.88 -11.86 0.86
N SER A 324 21.57 -12.90 1.33
CA SER A 324 22.22 -12.93 2.64
C SER A 324 23.61 -12.27 2.68
N THR A 325 24.19 -11.95 1.52
CA THR A 325 25.52 -11.35 1.37
C THR A 325 25.45 -10.07 0.55
N SER A 326 26.48 -9.22 0.62
CA SER A 326 26.63 -8.09 -0.30
C SER A 326 26.67 -8.62 -1.74
N PHE A 327 25.75 -8.17 -2.58
CA PHE A 327 25.68 -8.57 -3.98
C PHE A 327 25.92 -7.35 -4.88
N ASP A 328 26.58 -7.58 -6.02
CA ASP A 328 26.77 -6.54 -7.02
C ASP A 328 25.43 -6.27 -7.72
N THR A 329 24.83 -5.12 -7.41
CA THR A 329 23.56 -4.67 -8.00
C THR A 329 23.69 -4.51 -9.51
N LYS A 330 24.84 -4.06 -10.03
CA LYS A 330 25.07 -3.89 -11.47
C LYS A 330 25.09 -5.25 -12.18
N LEU A 331 25.78 -6.23 -11.60
CA LEU A 331 25.78 -7.60 -12.13
C LEU A 331 24.38 -8.20 -12.12
N LEU A 332 23.63 -8.03 -11.03
CA LEU A 332 22.24 -8.48 -10.94
C LEU A 332 21.36 -7.86 -12.04
N PHE A 333 21.43 -6.54 -12.24
CA PHE A 333 20.66 -5.88 -13.29
C PHE A 333 21.08 -6.31 -14.69
N SER A 334 22.38 -6.42 -14.96
CA SER A 334 22.91 -6.89 -16.23
C SER A 334 22.39 -8.30 -16.55
N LYS A 335 22.48 -9.22 -15.57
CA LYS A 335 22.00 -10.60 -15.70
C LYS A 335 20.50 -10.68 -15.93
N LEU A 336 19.69 -9.92 -15.18
CA LEU A 336 18.24 -9.85 -15.36
C LEU A 336 17.84 -9.25 -16.72
N LYS A 337 18.52 -8.20 -17.19
CA LYS A 337 18.26 -7.54 -18.47
C LYS A 337 18.61 -8.45 -19.65
N THR A 338 19.78 -9.07 -19.62
CA THR A 338 20.23 -10.00 -20.68
C THR A 338 19.35 -11.24 -20.73
N SER A 339 19.03 -11.85 -19.59
CA SER A 339 18.12 -13.00 -19.52
C SER A 339 16.72 -12.67 -20.00
N LEU A 340 16.20 -11.47 -19.71
CA LEU A 340 14.91 -11.03 -20.20
C LEU A 340 14.91 -10.90 -21.73
N SER A 341 15.96 -10.30 -22.31
CA SER A 341 16.11 -10.15 -23.76
C SER A 341 16.12 -11.51 -24.48
N ILE A 342 16.83 -12.50 -23.94
CA ILE A 342 16.83 -13.88 -24.45
C ILE A 342 15.46 -14.54 -24.27
N THR A 343 14.83 -14.35 -23.11
CA THR A 343 13.49 -14.93 -22.85
C THR A 343 12.45 -14.40 -23.83
N LEU A 344 12.49 -13.11 -24.16
CA LEU A 344 11.58 -12.50 -25.12
C LEU A 344 11.72 -13.09 -26.53
N GLN A 345 12.84 -13.71 -26.88
CA GLN A 345 12.96 -14.47 -28.13
C GLN A 345 12.03 -15.68 -28.20
N HIS A 346 11.65 -16.24 -27.05
CA HIS A 346 10.69 -17.35 -26.96
C HIS A 346 9.25 -16.87 -26.77
N PHE A 347 9.08 -15.58 -26.45
CA PHE A 347 7.82 -14.92 -26.11
C PHE A 347 7.64 -13.60 -26.87
N LEU A 348 7.98 -13.62 -28.16
CA LEU A 348 8.04 -12.42 -29.01
C LEU A 348 6.80 -11.51 -28.91
N PRO A 349 5.56 -12.04 -28.91
CA PRO A 349 4.35 -11.21 -28.78
C PRO A 349 4.28 -10.39 -27.49
N LEU A 350 4.96 -10.78 -26.41
CA LEU A 350 4.94 -10.04 -25.13
C LEU A 350 5.72 -8.72 -25.18
N ALA A 351 6.65 -8.56 -26.12
CA ALA A 351 7.32 -7.29 -26.36
C ALA A 351 6.46 -6.31 -27.17
N GLY A 352 5.43 -6.83 -27.84
CA GLY A 352 4.54 -6.06 -28.72
C GLY A 352 3.45 -5.31 -27.97
N ASN A 353 2.37 -5.01 -28.70
CA ASN A 353 1.27 -4.17 -28.26
C ASN A 353 -0.08 -4.68 -28.79
N LEU A 354 -1.14 -4.49 -28.01
CA LEU A 354 -2.51 -4.59 -28.48
C LEU A 354 -2.88 -3.32 -29.23
N THR A 355 -3.51 -3.47 -30.39
CA THR A 355 -4.11 -2.39 -31.16
C THR A 355 -5.50 -2.81 -31.65
N TRP A 356 -6.38 -1.83 -31.89
CA TRP A 356 -7.68 -2.07 -32.54
C TRP A 356 -7.94 -1.08 -33.68
N PRO A 357 -7.28 -1.28 -34.84
CA PRO A 357 -7.47 -0.42 -36.02
C PRO A 357 -8.93 -0.40 -36.51
N GLN A 358 -9.35 0.68 -37.17
CA GLN A 358 -10.73 0.81 -37.69
C GLN A 358 -11.08 -0.29 -38.69
N GLU A 359 -10.15 -0.60 -39.60
CA GLU A 359 -10.31 -1.64 -40.62
C GLU A 359 -10.29 -3.06 -40.06
N SER A 360 -9.86 -3.23 -38.79
CA SER A 360 -9.80 -4.55 -38.18
C SER A 360 -11.13 -4.90 -37.50
N PRO A 361 -11.74 -6.06 -37.79
CA PRO A 361 -12.96 -6.47 -37.11
C PRO A 361 -12.73 -6.77 -35.62
N LYS A 362 -11.50 -7.07 -35.20
CA LYS A 362 -11.15 -7.41 -33.81
C LYS A 362 -9.81 -6.80 -33.38
N PRO A 363 -9.55 -6.66 -32.07
CA PRO A 363 -8.22 -6.29 -31.59
C PRO A 363 -7.18 -7.36 -31.93
N THR A 364 -5.95 -6.93 -32.16
CA THR A 364 -4.82 -7.79 -32.53
C THR A 364 -3.61 -7.50 -31.66
N LEU A 365 -2.87 -8.56 -31.32
CA LEU A 365 -1.58 -8.44 -30.68
C LEU A 365 -0.49 -8.44 -31.74
N ASN A 366 0.28 -7.35 -31.85
CA ASN A 366 1.34 -7.21 -32.84
C ASN A 366 2.66 -6.83 -32.18
N TYR A 367 3.72 -7.52 -32.57
CA TYR A 367 5.11 -7.15 -32.36
C TYR A 367 5.66 -6.61 -33.69
N VAL A 368 6.27 -5.43 -33.62
CA VAL A 368 7.03 -4.84 -34.73
C VAL A 368 8.49 -4.73 -34.31
N GLU A 369 9.43 -4.89 -35.25
CA GLU A 369 10.85 -4.71 -34.96
C GLU A 369 11.11 -3.34 -34.29
N GLY A 370 11.87 -3.35 -33.20
CA GLY A 370 12.07 -2.19 -32.32
C GLY A 370 11.08 -2.08 -31.15
N ASP A 371 10.01 -2.88 -31.12
CA ASP A 371 9.20 -3.06 -29.91
C ASP A 371 10.01 -3.72 -28.79
N ALA A 372 9.72 -3.31 -27.55
CA ALA A 372 10.50 -3.66 -26.38
C ALA A 372 9.69 -3.48 -25.10
N VAL A 373 9.98 -4.29 -24.09
CA VAL A 373 9.36 -4.27 -22.77
C VAL A 373 9.97 -3.16 -21.92
N SER A 374 9.14 -2.42 -21.18
CA SER A 374 9.63 -1.46 -20.19
C SER A 374 10.15 -2.19 -18.95
N LEU A 375 11.40 -1.89 -18.56
CA LEU A 375 12.03 -2.39 -17.34
C LEU A 375 12.53 -1.20 -16.51
N THR A 376 11.94 -1.01 -15.34
CA THR A 376 12.37 0.00 -14.37
C THR A 376 13.25 -0.63 -13.32
N VAL A 377 14.40 -0.04 -13.05
CA VAL A 377 15.26 -0.36 -11.93
C VAL A 377 15.09 0.72 -10.89
N ALA A 378 14.82 0.32 -9.66
CA ALA A 378 14.63 1.24 -8.56
C ALA A 378 15.30 0.75 -7.28
N GLU A 379 15.42 1.65 -6.32
CA GLU A 379 15.93 1.40 -4.98
C GLU A 379 14.98 1.98 -3.95
N THR A 380 14.83 1.31 -2.81
CA THR A 380 13.99 1.80 -1.71
C THR A 380 14.62 1.50 -0.34
N ASP A 381 14.38 2.41 0.60
CA ASP A 381 14.72 2.28 2.01
C ASP A 381 13.63 1.55 2.82
N ALA A 382 12.53 1.14 2.18
CA ALA A 382 11.43 0.44 2.83
C ALA A 382 11.88 -0.85 3.54
N ASP A 383 11.13 -1.24 4.57
CA ASP A 383 11.46 -2.43 5.36
C ASP A 383 11.14 -3.72 4.59
N PHE A 384 12.17 -4.28 3.94
CA PHE A 384 12.09 -5.56 3.23
C PHE A 384 11.49 -6.69 4.07
N TYR A 385 11.85 -6.79 5.35
CA TYR A 385 11.43 -7.92 6.18
C TYR A 385 9.95 -7.81 6.55
N ARG A 386 9.47 -6.60 6.82
CA ARG A 386 8.04 -6.32 7.01
C ARG A 386 7.25 -6.56 5.72
N LEU A 387 7.71 -6.04 4.58
CA LEU A 387 7.04 -6.19 3.28
C LEU A 387 7.04 -7.64 2.77
N SER A 388 7.99 -8.47 3.18
CA SER A 388 8.08 -9.89 2.81
C SER A 388 7.63 -10.84 3.94
N SER A 389 7.01 -10.31 5.00
CA SER A 389 6.47 -11.08 6.12
C SER A 389 5.12 -11.70 5.80
N ASP A 390 4.86 -12.88 6.34
CA ASP A 390 3.54 -13.52 6.27
C ASP A 390 2.65 -13.23 7.48
N ASN A 391 3.23 -12.66 8.54
CA ASN A 391 2.53 -12.44 9.81
C ASN A 391 2.02 -11.00 9.97
N ASP A 392 2.56 -10.09 9.18
CA ASP A 392 2.23 -8.67 9.27
C ASP A 392 1.10 -8.32 8.31
N PHE A 393 0.20 -7.49 8.81
CA PHE A 393 -0.80 -6.82 7.98
C PHE A 393 -0.20 -5.53 7.42
N LEU A 394 -0.44 -5.30 6.14
CA LEU A 394 0.11 -4.18 5.39
C LEU A 394 -1.04 -3.32 4.88
N GLU A 395 -0.84 -2.01 4.79
CA GLU A 395 -1.77 -1.20 4.00
C GLU A 395 -1.63 -1.60 2.53
N ALA A 396 -2.75 -1.80 1.85
CA ALA A 396 -2.76 -2.32 0.48
C ALA A 396 -1.91 -1.47 -0.48
N GLN A 397 -1.87 -0.15 -0.26
CA GLN A 397 -1.10 0.79 -1.09
C GLN A 397 0.42 0.62 -0.98
N GLU A 398 0.95 0.01 0.07
CA GLU A 398 2.40 -0.09 0.31
C GLU A 398 3.14 -0.90 -0.76
N TYR A 399 2.46 -1.80 -1.46
CA TYR A 399 3.02 -2.57 -2.57
C TYR A 399 2.96 -1.86 -3.92
N HIS A 400 2.15 -0.81 -4.07
CA HIS A 400 1.94 -0.15 -5.37
C HIS A 400 3.20 0.53 -5.91
N PRO A 401 4.07 1.15 -5.09
CA PRO A 401 5.35 1.66 -5.55
C PRO A 401 6.33 0.59 -6.08
N LEU A 402 6.14 -0.68 -5.71
CA LEU A 402 7.03 -1.79 -6.09
C LEU A 402 6.64 -2.45 -7.41
N VAL A 403 5.48 -2.11 -7.98
CA VAL A 403 4.99 -2.63 -9.27
C VAL A 403 4.97 -1.54 -10.33
N PRO A 404 5.36 -1.84 -11.58
CA PRO A 404 5.37 -0.85 -12.65
C PRO A 404 3.95 -0.53 -13.12
N GLN A 405 3.76 0.67 -13.67
CA GLN A 405 2.55 1.00 -14.41
C GLN A 405 2.64 0.46 -15.85
N LEU A 406 1.53 0.02 -16.40
CA LEU A 406 1.46 -0.45 -17.78
C LEU A 406 1.08 0.71 -18.71
N PRO A 407 1.88 1.03 -19.73
CA PRO A 407 1.53 2.05 -20.71
C PRO A 407 0.29 1.62 -21.52
N VAL A 408 -0.82 2.33 -21.35
CA VAL A 408 -2.10 2.06 -22.05
C VAL A 408 -2.77 3.37 -22.45
N SER A 409 -3.20 3.46 -23.71
CA SER A 409 -4.04 4.52 -24.27
C SER A 409 -5.35 3.95 -24.82
N HIS A 410 -6.14 4.78 -25.50
CA HIS A 410 -7.34 4.31 -26.18
C HIS A 410 -7.01 3.44 -27.41
N GLU A 411 -5.89 3.69 -28.08
CA GLU A 411 -5.52 3.10 -29.38
C GLU A 411 -4.52 1.96 -29.23
N LYS A 412 -3.71 1.99 -28.17
CA LYS A 412 -2.56 1.09 -27.98
C LYS A 412 -2.41 0.69 -26.51
N ALA A 413 -2.21 -0.59 -26.24
CA ALA A 413 -1.88 -1.09 -24.91
C ALA A 413 -0.62 -1.96 -24.96
N ALA A 414 0.39 -1.63 -24.14
CA ALA A 414 1.54 -2.49 -23.93
C ALA A 414 1.11 -3.79 -23.23
N ILE A 415 1.82 -4.90 -23.47
CA ILE A 415 1.42 -6.19 -22.89
C ILE A 415 1.98 -6.37 -21.49
N MET A 416 3.20 -5.90 -21.25
CA MET A 416 3.84 -6.02 -19.96
C MET A 416 4.79 -4.88 -19.64
N ALA A 417 4.94 -4.62 -18.35
CA ALA A 417 5.98 -3.78 -17.76
C ALA A 417 6.57 -4.49 -16.55
N LEU A 418 7.86 -4.26 -16.30
CA LEU A 418 8.63 -4.91 -15.23
C LEU A 418 9.33 -3.86 -14.36
N GLN A 419 9.46 -4.15 -13.07
CA GLN A 419 10.25 -3.35 -12.15
C GLN A 419 11.14 -4.25 -11.29
N VAL A 420 12.41 -3.92 -11.16
CA VAL A 420 13.31 -4.51 -10.17
C VAL A 420 13.59 -3.46 -9.11
N THR A 421 13.25 -3.74 -7.86
CA THR A 421 13.44 -2.80 -6.74
C THR A 421 14.45 -3.38 -5.75
N ILE A 422 15.55 -2.68 -5.53
CA ILE A 422 16.61 -3.07 -4.59
C ILE A 422 16.28 -2.58 -3.18
N PHE A 423 16.51 -3.47 -2.22
CA PHE A 423 16.51 -3.20 -0.79
C PHE A 423 17.95 -3.38 -0.30
N PRO A 424 18.73 -2.29 -0.15
CA PRO A 424 20.16 -2.37 0.13
C PRO A 424 20.47 -3.30 1.31
N ASN A 425 21.43 -4.22 1.12
CA ASN A 425 21.88 -5.21 2.10
C ASN A 425 20.81 -6.21 2.60
N LYS A 426 19.65 -6.31 1.94
CA LYS A 426 18.55 -7.21 2.33
C LYS A 426 18.11 -8.13 1.19
N GLY A 427 18.03 -7.60 -0.03
CA GLY A 427 17.56 -8.33 -1.20
C GLY A 427 16.96 -7.42 -2.27
N PHE A 428 16.06 -7.97 -3.07
CA PHE A 428 15.36 -7.25 -4.13
C PHE A 428 13.94 -7.79 -4.34
N SER A 429 13.09 -7.02 -5.00
CA SER A 429 11.80 -7.49 -5.51
C SER A 429 11.71 -7.36 -7.02
N ILE A 430 10.99 -8.27 -7.66
CA ILE A 430 10.55 -8.16 -9.06
C ILE A 430 9.04 -7.90 -9.07
N GLY A 431 8.65 -6.72 -9.52
CA GLY A 431 7.27 -6.34 -9.82
C GLY A 431 6.95 -6.57 -11.28
N THR A 432 5.81 -7.21 -11.54
CA THR A 432 5.31 -7.50 -12.88
C THR A 432 3.92 -6.92 -13.05
N THR A 433 3.65 -6.30 -14.19
CA THR A 433 2.32 -5.83 -14.58
C THR A 433 2.03 -6.34 -15.99
N MET A 434 1.00 -7.15 -16.16
CA MET A 434 0.70 -7.86 -17.43
C MET A 434 -0.76 -7.69 -17.84
N HIS A 435 -1.00 -7.50 -19.14
CA HIS A 435 -2.33 -7.32 -19.72
C HIS A 435 -3.10 -8.65 -19.81
N HIS A 436 -4.24 -8.74 -19.13
CA HIS A 436 -4.97 -10.00 -18.96
C HIS A 436 -5.55 -10.55 -20.28
N ALA A 437 -5.86 -9.68 -21.26
CA ALA A 437 -6.29 -10.14 -22.59
C ALA A 437 -5.22 -10.94 -23.36
N VAL A 438 -3.96 -10.96 -22.93
CA VAL A 438 -2.91 -11.77 -23.57
C VAL A 438 -2.52 -12.99 -22.74
N LEU A 439 -2.55 -12.87 -21.41
CA LEU A 439 -2.02 -13.88 -20.51
C LEU A 439 -3.05 -14.27 -19.44
N ASP A 440 -3.33 -15.59 -19.35
CA ASP A 440 -3.97 -16.14 -18.15
C ASP A 440 -2.93 -16.42 -17.05
N GLY A 441 -3.40 -16.91 -15.90
CA GLY A 441 -2.52 -17.22 -14.76
C GLY A 441 -1.46 -18.27 -15.06
N LYS A 442 -1.71 -19.20 -15.99
CA LYS A 442 -0.77 -20.26 -16.37
C LYS A 442 0.29 -19.68 -17.30
N SER A 443 -0.11 -19.03 -18.39
CA SER A 443 0.84 -18.48 -19.37
C SER A 443 1.71 -17.37 -18.77
N SER A 444 1.17 -16.50 -17.92
CA SER A 444 1.95 -15.48 -17.20
C SER A 444 2.99 -16.10 -16.27
N THR A 445 2.62 -17.15 -15.52
CA THR A 445 3.55 -17.85 -14.62
C THR A 445 4.62 -18.60 -15.41
N THR A 446 4.26 -19.24 -16.53
CA THR A 446 5.23 -19.91 -17.40
C THR A 446 6.25 -18.94 -17.96
N PHE A 447 5.85 -17.73 -18.40
CA PHE A 447 6.80 -16.69 -18.82
C PHE A 447 7.82 -16.36 -17.72
N VAL A 448 7.36 -16.08 -16.49
CA VAL A 448 8.27 -15.73 -15.39
C VAL A 448 9.20 -16.90 -15.04
N LYS A 449 8.70 -18.15 -15.09
CA LYS A 449 9.53 -19.34 -14.89
C LYS A 449 10.57 -19.53 -15.99
N SER A 450 10.22 -19.28 -17.25
CA SER A 450 11.17 -19.29 -18.37
C SER A 450 12.25 -18.23 -18.19
N TRP A 451 11.86 -17.03 -17.74
CA TRP A 451 12.81 -15.96 -17.46
C TRP A 451 13.76 -16.33 -16.32
N ALA A 452 13.23 -16.86 -15.22
CA ALA A 452 14.02 -17.34 -14.10
C ALA A 452 14.98 -18.46 -14.50
N HIS A 453 14.50 -19.45 -15.26
CA HIS A 453 15.32 -20.54 -15.80
C HIS A 453 16.47 -20.02 -16.65
N ILE A 454 16.19 -19.14 -17.61
CA ILE A 454 17.23 -18.56 -18.47
C ILE A 454 18.22 -17.74 -17.62
N CYS A 455 17.73 -16.89 -16.72
CA CYS A 455 18.59 -16.10 -15.82
C CYS A 455 19.53 -16.97 -15.00
N LYS A 456 19.04 -18.09 -14.46
CA LYS A 456 19.83 -19.03 -13.67
C LYS A 456 20.95 -19.71 -14.45
N HIS A 457 20.76 -19.94 -15.75
CA HIS A 457 21.67 -20.75 -16.58
C HIS A 457 22.57 -19.94 -17.53
N ILE A 458 22.43 -18.61 -17.60
CA ILE A 458 23.40 -17.78 -18.32
C ILE A 458 24.72 -17.77 -17.53
N GLY A 459 25.81 -18.17 -18.18
CA GLY A 459 27.14 -18.33 -17.58
C GLY A 459 27.77 -17.01 -17.10
N GLU A 460 28.51 -17.09 -16.00
CA GLU A 460 29.34 -16.02 -15.44
C GLU A 460 30.79 -16.26 -15.88
N GLY A 461 31.24 -15.60 -16.95
CA GLY A 461 32.67 -15.56 -17.30
C GLY A 461 33.25 -14.21 -16.88
N GLU A 462 34.40 -14.21 -16.20
CA GLU A 462 35.25 -13.05 -15.87
C GLU A 462 34.61 -11.63 -15.98
N GLY A 463 33.61 -11.34 -15.14
CA GLY A 463 33.02 -10.00 -15.04
C GLY A 463 32.15 -9.54 -16.22
N GLN A 464 31.87 -10.40 -17.20
CA GLN A 464 30.95 -10.14 -18.31
C GLN A 464 29.97 -11.30 -18.53
N VAL A 465 28.69 -10.95 -18.73
CA VAL A 465 27.65 -11.92 -19.09
C VAL A 465 27.90 -12.37 -20.53
N HIS A 466 28.47 -13.56 -20.73
CA HIS A 466 28.64 -14.11 -22.08
C HIS A 466 27.29 -14.53 -22.65
N LEU A 467 26.94 -13.99 -23.82
CA LEU A 467 25.81 -14.42 -24.64
C LEU A 467 26.14 -15.80 -25.26
N SER A 468 26.17 -16.87 -24.46
CA SER A 468 26.18 -18.22 -25.02
C SER A 468 24.78 -18.50 -25.59
N SER A 469 24.69 -18.56 -26.90
CA SER A 469 23.49 -18.71 -27.73
C SER A 469 22.69 -20.01 -27.56
N SER A 470 22.81 -20.72 -26.43
CA SER A 470 22.36 -22.12 -26.30
C SER A 470 21.58 -22.47 -25.02
N VAL A 471 21.09 -21.49 -24.25
CA VAL A 471 20.21 -21.81 -23.11
C VAL A 471 18.82 -22.18 -23.62
N SER A 472 18.59 -23.48 -23.82
CA SER A 472 17.29 -24.00 -24.26
C SER A 472 16.26 -24.05 -23.13
N LEU A 473 15.00 -23.77 -23.45
CA LEU A 473 13.89 -23.97 -22.53
C LEU A 473 13.51 -25.47 -22.48
N PRO A 474 13.27 -26.02 -21.27
CA PRO A 474 12.62 -27.31 -21.08
C PRO A 474 11.28 -27.38 -21.82
N ASP A 475 10.89 -28.57 -22.27
CA ASP A 475 9.67 -28.75 -23.08
C ASP A 475 8.41 -28.23 -22.39
N GLU A 476 8.32 -28.35 -21.06
CA GLU A 476 7.21 -27.84 -20.25
C GLU A 476 7.05 -26.30 -20.31
N LEU A 477 8.13 -25.58 -20.61
CA LEU A 477 8.17 -24.12 -20.70
C LEU A 477 8.04 -23.61 -22.15
N ARG A 478 8.14 -24.49 -23.16
CA ARG A 478 7.95 -24.15 -24.56
C ARG A 478 6.48 -23.89 -24.86
N GLN A 479 6.19 -22.79 -25.53
CA GLN A 479 4.82 -22.33 -25.78
C GLN A 479 4.27 -22.85 -27.11
N PHE A 480 2.98 -23.17 -27.12
CA PHE A 480 2.22 -23.47 -28.34
C PHE A 480 1.39 -22.25 -28.76
N TYR A 481 1.67 -21.69 -29.94
CA TYR A 481 1.13 -20.41 -30.39
C TYR A 481 -0.01 -20.48 -31.41
N ASP A 482 -0.27 -21.64 -32.03
CA ASP A 482 -1.31 -21.74 -33.06
C ASP A 482 -2.69 -21.49 -32.43
N ARG A 483 -3.31 -20.35 -32.76
CA ARG A 483 -4.61 -19.96 -32.21
C ARG A 483 -5.79 -20.66 -32.89
N ARG A 484 -5.57 -21.31 -34.05
CA ARG A 484 -6.64 -21.99 -34.82
C ARG A 484 -7.19 -23.23 -34.12
N VAL A 485 -6.47 -23.77 -33.14
CA VAL A 485 -6.94 -24.88 -32.29
C VAL A 485 -8.13 -24.48 -31.41
N VAL A 486 -8.36 -23.18 -31.19
CA VAL A 486 -9.54 -22.68 -30.49
C VAL A 486 -10.66 -22.46 -31.50
N THR A 487 -11.63 -23.37 -31.51
CA THR A 487 -12.82 -23.27 -32.36
C THR A 487 -13.86 -22.34 -31.72
N ASP A 488 -14.57 -21.57 -32.55
CA ASP A 488 -15.61 -20.62 -32.11
C ASP A 488 -16.89 -20.76 -32.95
N PRO A 489 -17.58 -21.92 -32.89
CA PRO A 489 -18.76 -22.18 -33.71
C PRO A 489 -19.96 -21.29 -33.33
N ALA A 490 -19.97 -20.73 -32.12
CA ALA A 490 -21.03 -19.84 -31.62
C ALA A 490 -20.72 -18.35 -31.86
N GLU A 491 -19.64 -18.03 -32.58
CA GLU A 491 -19.19 -16.66 -32.90
C GLU A 491 -19.08 -15.75 -31.66
N LEU A 492 -18.64 -16.31 -30.53
CA LEU A 492 -18.49 -15.61 -29.26
C LEU A 492 -17.51 -14.44 -29.38
N GLY A 493 -16.47 -14.56 -30.22
CA GLY A 493 -15.53 -13.48 -30.49
C GLY A 493 -16.21 -12.25 -31.07
N THR A 494 -17.07 -12.45 -32.08
CA THR A 494 -17.88 -11.38 -32.70
C THR A 494 -18.86 -10.79 -31.69
N LEU A 495 -19.54 -11.64 -30.92
CA LEU A 495 -20.45 -11.20 -29.87
C LEU A 495 -19.76 -10.29 -28.85
N PHE A 496 -18.60 -10.69 -28.33
CA PHE A 496 -17.88 -9.91 -27.33
C PHE A 496 -17.35 -8.59 -27.90
N VAL A 497 -16.86 -8.60 -29.14
CA VAL A 497 -16.49 -7.38 -29.86
C VAL A 497 -17.69 -6.42 -29.92
N ASN A 498 -18.86 -6.89 -30.34
CA ASN A 498 -20.07 -6.07 -30.42
C ASN A 498 -20.49 -5.53 -29.05
N GLN A 499 -20.37 -6.32 -27.98
CA GLN A 499 -20.62 -5.86 -26.61
C GLN A 499 -19.67 -4.71 -26.22
N TYR A 500 -18.36 -4.80 -26.52
CA TYR A 500 -17.43 -3.69 -26.26
C TYR A 500 -17.74 -2.46 -27.10
N LEU A 501 -18.10 -2.64 -28.38
CA LEU A 501 -18.48 -1.53 -29.25
C LEU A 501 -19.73 -0.79 -28.74
N ASN A 502 -20.63 -1.48 -28.08
CA ASN A 502 -21.86 -0.90 -27.53
C ASN A 502 -21.68 -0.26 -26.13
N LEU A 503 -20.56 -0.51 -25.44
CA LEU A 503 -20.31 -0.04 -24.06
C LEU A 503 -19.71 1.38 -23.96
N GLY A 504 -19.23 1.99 -25.05
CA GLY A 504 -18.22 3.07 -24.98
C GLY A 504 -18.58 4.46 -25.52
N GLY A 505 -19.81 4.72 -25.96
CA GLY A 505 -20.12 5.99 -26.66
C GLY A 505 -19.24 6.18 -27.92
N PRO A 506 -18.90 7.42 -28.34
CA PRO A 506 -18.19 7.67 -29.60
C PRO A 506 -16.75 7.09 -29.69
N ASN A 507 -16.15 6.62 -28.59
CA ASN A 507 -14.85 5.92 -28.59
C ASN A 507 -15.01 4.43 -28.24
N ASN A 508 -15.75 3.74 -29.10
CA ASN A 508 -16.20 2.36 -28.90
C ASN A 508 -15.11 1.28 -29.09
N ARG A 509 -13.96 1.62 -29.66
CA ARG A 509 -12.79 0.72 -29.87
C ARG A 509 -11.66 0.95 -28.86
N SER A 510 -11.95 1.59 -27.74
CA SER A 510 -10.96 1.92 -26.72
C SER A 510 -10.34 0.68 -26.06
N LEU A 511 -9.00 0.66 -26.02
CA LEU A 511 -8.19 -0.26 -25.20
C LEU A 511 -7.94 0.27 -23.78
N LYS A 512 -8.48 1.44 -23.43
CA LYS A 512 -8.27 2.04 -22.11
C LYS A 512 -8.95 1.18 -21.05
N ILE A 513 -8.15 0.71 -20.12
CA ILE A 513 -8.56 -0.12 -18.99
C ILE A 513 -9.54 0.64 -18.09
N TRP A 514 -10.54 -0.06 -17.55
CA TRP A 514 -11.49 0.54 -16.61
C TRP A 514 -10.84 0.90 -15.29
N GLU A 515 -10.83 2.18 -14.91
CA GLU A 515 -10.22 2.63 -13.66
C GLU A 515 -10.91 2.04 -12.43
N THR A 516 -10.13 1.39 -11.56
CA THR A 516 -10.56 0.90 -10.26
C THR A 516 -9.55 1.33 -9.21
N LYS A 517 -10.00 2.03 -8.16
CA LYS A 517 -9.14 2.51 -7.08
C LYS A 517 -9.08 1.49 -5.94
N VAL A 518 -7.96 1.45 -5.25
CA VAL A 518 -7.85 0.71 -3.98
C VAL A 518 -8.71 1.43 -2.93
N PRO A 519 -9.61 0.75 -2.22
CA PRO A 519 -10.41 1.41 -1.19
C PRO A 519 -9.48 1.98 -0.08
N PRO A 520 -9.64 3.26 0.32
CA PRO A 520 -8.76 3.90 1.32
C PRO A 520 -8.74 3.15 2.66
N GLY A 521 -7.56 3.03 3.28
CA GLY A 521 -7.39 2.29 4.54
C GLY A 521 -7.61 0.77 4.46
N SER A 522 -7.62 0.19 3.25
CA SER A 522 -7.65 -1.26 3.08
C SER A 522 -6.36 -1.91 3.58
N ILE A 523 -6.53 -3.02 4.28
CA ILE A 523 -5.46 -3.83 4.84
C ILE A 523 -5.36 -5.13 4.07
N ARG A 524 -4.13 -5.49 3.69
CA ARG A 524 -3.76 -6.77 3.12
C ARG A 524 -3.23 -7.71 4.19
N GLY A 525 -3.61 -8.97 4.10
CA GLY A 525 -3.08 -10.06 4.93
C GLY A 525 -3.02 -11.39 4.19
N THR A 526 -2.10 -12.26 4.61
CA THR A 526 -1.94 -13.62 4.08
C THR A 526 -2.36 -14.63 5.17
N PHE A 527 -3.22 -15.57 4.80
CA PHE A 527 -3.75 -16.61 5.68
C PHE A 527 -3.30 -17.97 5.18
N LYS A 528 -2.68 -18.76 6.05
CA LYS A 528 -2.12 -20.06 5.68
C LYS A 528 -3.04 -21.18 6.11
N PHE A 529 -3.44 -22.03 5.16
CA PHE A 529 -4.09 -23.29 5.47
C PHE A 529 -3.02 -24.38 5.61
N THR A 530 -2.87 -24.88 6.83
CA THR A 530 -2.00 -26.03 7.09
C THR A 530 -2.71 -27.32 6.68
N ARG A 531 -1.94 -28.41 6.60
CA ARG A 531 -2.49 -29.75 6.35
C ARG A 531 -3.56 -30.11 7.39
N LYS A 532 -3.28 -29.82 8.67
CA LYS A 532 -4.17 -30.08 9.80
C LYS A 532 -5.49 -29.32 9.65
N ASP A 533 -5.46 -28.06 9.21
CA ASP A 533 -6.67 -27.25 9.03
C ASP A 533 -7.58 -27.85 7.95
N ILE A 534 -6.99 -28.20 6.80
CA ILE A 534 -7.74 -28.80 5.68
C ILE A 534 -8.30 -30.17 6.06
N GLU A 535 -7.54 -31.00 6.77
CA GLU A 535 -8.01 -32.29 7.27
C GLU A 535 -9.15 -32.13 8.29
N SER A 536 -9.07 -31.13 9.15
CA SER A 536 -10.13 -30.80 10.11
C SER A 536 -11.42 -30.37 9.39
N LEU A 537 -11.31 -29.49 8.39
CA LEU A 537 -12.45 -29.09 7.55
C LEU A 537 -13.04 -30.29 6.79
N ARG A 538 -12.20 -31.19 6.29
CA ARG A 538 -12.64 -32.41 5.60
C ARG A 538 -13.38 -33.35 6.55
N GLN A 539 -12.88 -33.53 7.78
CA GLN A 539 -13.55 -34.35 8.78
C GLN A 539 -14.90 -33.76 9.19
N LEU A 540 -14.97 -32.44 9.38
CA LEU A 540 -16.23 -31.74 9.66
C LEU A 540 -17.26 -31.98 8.54
N MET A 541 -16.84 -31.91 7.28
CA MET A 541 -17.72 -32.21 6.14
C MET A 541 -18.23 -33.65 6.14
N ARG A 542 -17.39 -34.63 6.50
CA ARG A 542 -17.80 -36.04 6.60
C ARG A 542 -18.84 -36.26 7.70
N THR A 543 -18.63 -35.67 8.88
CA THR A 543 -19.59 -35.76 9.99
C THR A 543 -20.94 -35.18 9.59
N LYS A 544 -20.95 -33.98 8.99
CA LYS A 544 -22.18 -33.31 8.54
C LYS A 544 -22.90 -34.05 7.40
N ALA A 545 -22.15 -34.70 6.49
CA ALA A 545 -22.73 -35.53 5.44
C ALA A 545 -23.41 -36.78 6.02
N GLY A 546 -22.80 -37.42 7.02
CA GLY A 546 -23.36 -38.56 7.75
C GLY A 546 -24.67 -38.22 8.49
N GLU A 547 -24.71 -37.06 9.16
CA GLU A 547 -25.93 -36.56 9.83
C GLU A 547 -27.09 -36.33 8.83
N LYS A 548 -26.79 -35.89 7.61
CA LYS A 548 -27.79 -35.54 6.58
C LYS A 548 -28.09 -36.67 5.59
N LYS A 549 -27.57 -37.89 5.82
CA LYS A 549 -27.67 -39.05 4.89
C LYS A 549 -27.30 -38.70 3.44
N GLN A 550 -26.30 -37.84 3.26
CA GLN A 550 -25.77 -37.49 1.94
C GLN A 550 -24.60 -38.40 1.59
N GLU A 551 -24.39 -38.66 0.29
CA GLU A 551 -23.26 -39.48 -0.19
C GLU A 551 -21.90 -38.96 0.30
N ASP A 552 -20.94 -39.87 0.48
CA ASP A 552 -19.56 -39.52 0.86
C ASP A 552 -18.93 -38.60 -0.19
N VAL A 553 -18.69 -37.35 0.19
CA VAL A 553 -18.24 -36.31 -0.75
C VAL A 553 -16.72 -36.24 -0.73
N HIS A 554 -16.07 -36.63 -1.83
CA HIS A 554 -14.67 -36.28 -2.04
C HIS A 554 -14.55 -34.77 -2.28
N VAL A 555 -14.13 -34.02 -1.24
CA VAL A 555 -13.95 -32.56 -1.31
C VAL A 555 -12.46 -32.20 -1.48
N SER A 556 -12.17 -31.44 -2.53
CA SER A 556 -10.82 -30.96 -2.81
C SER A 556 -10.35 -29.90 -1.80
N THR A 557 -9.04 -29.80 -1.58
CA THR A 557 -8.45 -28.72 -0.77
C THR A 557 -8.87 -27.33 -1.25
N PHE A 558 -8.90 -27.12 -2.58
CA PHE A 558 -9.35 -25.86 -3.17
C PHE A 558 -10.78 -25.53 -2.75
N THR A 559 -11.71 -26.50 -2.85
CA THR A 559 -13.12 -26.31 -2.47
C THR A 559 -13.25 -25.95 -0.99
N LEU A 560 -12.53 -26.63 -0.09
CA LEU A 560 -12.58 -26.35 1.35
C LEU A 560 -12.04 -24.96 1.69
N ALA A 561 -10.84 -24.62 1.18
CA ALA A 561 -10.23 -23.31 1.43
C ALA A 561 -11.07 -22.17 0.85
N CYS A 562 -11.61 -22.35 -0.36
CA CYS A 562 -12.51 -21.39 -1.01
C CYS A 562 -13.82 -21.20 -0.23
N ALA A 563 -14.50 -22.30 0.14
CA ALA A 563 -15.75 -22.26 0.91
C ALA A 563 -15.56 -21.59 2.27
N TYR A 564 -14.51 -21.99 3.00
CA TYR A 564 -14.22 -21.43 4.32
C TYR A 564 -13.91 -19.92 4.24
N THR A 565 -13.06 -19.52 3.30
CA THR A 565 -12.73 -18.12 3.08
C THR A 565 -13.95 -17.30 2.70
N TRP A 566 -14.84 -17.83 1.84
CA TRP A 566 -16.08 -17.17 1.46
C TRP A 566 -17.00 -16.91 2.66
N VAL A 567 -17.19 -17.91 3.52
CA VAL A 567 -17.97 -17.79 4.76
C VAL A 567 -17.34 -16.75 5.69
N CYS A 568 -16.02 -16.75 5.84
CA CYS A 568 -15.31 -15.77 6.66
C CYS A 568 -15.55 -14.34 6.17
N ILE A 569 -15.42 -14.08 4.86
CA ILE A 569 -15.64 -12.75 4.28
C ILE A 569 -17.09 -12.30 4.48
N VAL A 570 -18.06 -13.16 4.16
CA VAL A 570 -19.49 -12.84 4.30
C VAL A 570 -19.84 -12.49 5.75
N LYS A 571 -19.26 -13.21 6.70
CA LYS A 571 -19.44 -12.95 8.14
C LYS A 571 -18.68 -11.72 8.62
N ALA A 572 -17.48 -11.46 8.10
CA ALA A 572 -16.67 -10.33 8.49
C ALA A 572 -17.29 -9.00 8.05
N GLU A 573 -17.75 -8.94 6.81
CA GLU A 573 -18.30 -7.73 6.19
C GLU A 573 -19.81 -7.54 6.44
N GLU A 574 -20.44 -8.50 7.14
CA GLU A 574 -21.88 -8.50 7.41
C GLU A 574 -22.72 -8.23 6.14
N ILE A 575 -22.41 -8.96 5.05
CA ILE A 575 -23.01 -8.72 3.73
C ILE A 575 -24.54 -8.74 3.83
N LYS A 576 -25.18 -7.62 3.45
CA LYS A 576 -26.64 -7.42 3.61
C LYS A 576 -27.49 -7.88 2.41
N GLY A 577 -26.87 -8.21 1.29
CA GLY A 577 -27.59 -8.64 0.08
C GLY A 577 -28.29 -9.99 0.28
N GLU A 578 -29.42 -10.22 -0.39
CA GLU A 578 -30.17 -11.49 -0.29
C GLU A 578 -29.36 -12.70 -0.74
N THR A 579 -28.56 -12.52 -1.80
CA THR A 579 -27.65 -13.53 -2.32
C THR A 579 -26.24 -13.00 -2.40
N THR A 580 -25.27 -13.90 -2.22
CA THR A 580 -23.85 -13.64 -2.43
C THR A 580 -23.30 -14.56 -3.50
N ARG A 581 -22.31 -14.06 -4.22
CA ARG A 581 -21.74 -14.71 -5.40
C ARG A 581 -20.23 -14.67 -5.30
N MET A 582 -19.62 -15.80 -5.62
CA MET A 582 -18.19 -15.92 -5.82
C MET A 582 -17.92 -16.38 -7.26
N VAL A 583 -16.78 -16.01 -7.82
CA VAL A 583 -16.30 -16.54 -9.11
C VAL A 583 -14.87 -17.04 -9.00
N PHE A 584 -14.61 -18.21 -9.55
CA PHE A 584 -13.26 -18.74 -9.75
C PHE A 584 -13.09 -19.27 -11.16
N MET A 585 -11.85 -19.27 -11.64
CA MET A 585 -11.53 -19.63 -13.02
C MET A 585 -11.13 -21.11 -13.11
N ALA A 586 -11.75 -21.83 -14.04
CA ALA A 586 -11.36 -23.18 -14.43
C ALA A 586 -10.50 -23.15 -15.69
N ASP A 587 -9.41 -23.93 -15.72
CA ASP A 587 -8.59 -24.14 -16.91
C ASP A 587 -9.37 -24.98 -17.93
N CYS A 588 -9.69 -24.41 -19.09
CA CYS A 588 -10.48 -25.08 -20.11
C CYS A 588 -9.65 -25.98 -21.02
N ARG A 589 -8.31 -25.89 -21.00
CA ARG A 589 -7.44 -26.67 -21.90
C ARG A 589 -7.77 -28.17 -21.91
N PRO A 590 -7.87 -28.88 -20.76
CA PRO A 590 -8.22 -30.30 -20.75
C PRO A 590 -9.73 -30.59 -20.84
N ARG A 591 -10.58 -29.55 -20.96
CA ARG A 591 -12.05 -29.64 -20.90
C ARG A 591 -12.74 -29.31 -22.22
N LEU A 592 -12.00 -28.77 -23.19
CA LEU A 592 -12.47 -28.57 -24.54
C LEU A 592 -12.43 -29.92 -25.29
N ASP A 593 -13.25 -30.02 -26.32
CA ASP A 593 -13.28 -31.17 -27.23
C ASP A 593 -13.01 -30.69 -28.66
N PRO A 594 -11.82 -30.99 -29.23
CA PRO A 594 -10.71 -31.71 -28.61
C PRO A 594 -9.98 -30.88 -27.53
N PRO A 595 -9.24 -31.52 -26.60
CA PRO A 595 -8.44 -30.82 -25.60
C PRO A 595 -7.33 -29.98 -26.25
N LEU A 596 -7.06 -28.80 -25.68
CA LEU A 596 -5.93 -27.97 -26.10
C LEU A 596 -4.61 -28.45 -25.48
N PRO A 597 -3.46 -28.21 -26.15
CA PRO A 597 -2.15 -28.44 -25.56
C PRO A 597 -2.01 -27.76 -24.21
N THR A 598 -1.39 -28.45 -23.25
CA THR A 598 -1.18 -27.94 -21.89
C THR A 598 -0.35 -26.65 -21.86
N ASN A 599 0.51 -26.47 -22.86
CA ASN A 599 1.38 -25.33 -23.10
C ASN A 599 0.82 -24.30 -24.12
N TYR A 600 -0.48 -24.34 -24.42
CA TYR A 600 -1.16 -23.31 -25.21
C TYR A 600 -0.95 -21.91 -24.61
N PHE A 601 -0.43 -20.99 -25.43
CA PHE A 601 -0.17 -19.60 -25.07
C PHE A 601 -1.42 -18.74 -25.27
N GLY A 602 -1.89 -18.11 -24.19
CA GLY A 602 -3.05 -17.24 -24.20
C GLY A 602 -4.05 -17.57 -23.11
N ASN A 603 -5.23 -16.96 -23.16
CA ASN A 603 -6.31 -17.28 -22.24
C ASN A 603 -7.05 -18.55 -22.69
N CYS A 604 -7.34 -19.43 -21.73
CA CYS A 604 -8.25 -20.55 -21.93
C CYS A 604 -8.95 -20.87 -20.60
N THR A 605 -9.81 -19.96 -20.13
CA THR A 605 -10.44 -20.07 -18.81
C THR A 605 -11.93 -19.72 -18.83
N ALA A 606 -12.71 -20.47 -18.04
CA ALA A 606 -14.14 -20.28 -17.84
C ALA A 606 -14.45 -19.96 -16.37
N GLY A 607 -15.39 -19.05 -16.14
CA GLY A 607 -15.77 -18.62 -14.80
C GLY A 607 -16.85 -19.52 -14.20
N CYS A 608 -16.55 -20.13 -13.06
CA CYS A 608 -17.52 -20.87 -12.25
C CYS A 608 -18.13 -19.94 -11.22
N VAL A 609 -19.46 -19.82 -11.19
CA VAL A 609 -20.16 -18.84 -10.34
C VAL A 609 -21.12 -19.56 -9.38
N PRO A 610 -20.66 -20.03 -8.21
CA PRO A 610 -21.55 -20.42 -7.13
C PRO A 610 -22.37 -19.21 -6.64
N VAL A 611 -23.67 -19.44 -6.43
CA VAL A 611 -24.61 -18.45 -5.90
C VAL A 611 -25.34 -19.09 -4.73
N VAL A 612 -25.40 -18.38 -3.61
CA VAL A 612 -26.08 -18.84 -2.39
C VAL A 612 -26.87 -17.71 -1.76
N GLU A 613 -27.95 -18.07 -1.06
CA GLU A 613 -28.63 -17.14 -0.16
C GLU A 613 -27.67 -16.75 0.97
N THR A 614 -27.50 -15.46 1.20
CA THR A 614 -26.50 -14.94 2.14
C THR A 614 -26.76 -15.43 3.57
N LYS A 615 -28.04 -15.51 3.98
CA LYS A 615 -28.46 -16.08 5.28
C LYS A 615 -27.95 -17.52 5.49
N GLY A 616 -27.83 -18.30 4.41
CA GLY A 616 -27.34 -19.67 4.45
C GLY A 616 -25.87 -19.76 4.87
N LEU A 617 -25.06 -18.75 4.52
CA LEU A 617 -23.65 -18.69 4.93
C LEU A 617 -23.45 -18.16 6.35
N PHE A 618 -24.40 -17.38 6.87
CA PHE A 618 -24.36 -16.91 8.26
C PHE A 618 -24.62 -18.03 9.27
N GLY A 619 -25.44 -19.03 8.90
CA GLY A 619 -25.83 -20.14 9.77
C GLY A 619 -24.68 -21.07 10.20
N GLU A 620 -25.02 -22.01 11.10
CA GLU A 620 -24.09 -23.02 11.62
C GLU A 620 -23.56 -23.96 10.52
N ASP A 621 -24.38 -24.23 9.51
CA ASP A 621 -24.03 -25.06 8.36
C ASP A 621 -23.45 -24.24 7.18
N GLY A 622 -23.02 -23.00 7.39
CA GLY A 622 -22.56 -22.11 6.33
C GLY A 622 -21.43 -22.69 5.47
N LEU A 623 -20.49 -23.43 6.07
CA LEU A 623 -19.43 -24.13 5.33
C LEU A 623 -20.00 -25.20 4.40
N VAL A 624 -20.98 -25.98 4.86
CA VAL A 624 -21.62 -27.05 4.08
C VAL A 624 -22.35 -26.44 2.88
N VAL A 625 -23.11 -25.37 3.11
CA VAL A 625 -23.80 -24.62 2.06
C VAL A 625 -22.82 -24.13 0.99
N ALA A 626 -21.72 -23.50 1.41
CA ALA A 626 -20.68 -23.01 0.50
C ALA A 626 -20.02 -24.15 -0.31
N VAL A 627 -19.64 -25.25 0.35
CA VAL A 627 -19.00 -26.41 -0.32
C VAL A 627 -19.92 -27.01 -1.39
N TYR A 628 -21.21 -27.21 -1.08
CA TYR A 628 -22.16 -27.75 -2.05
C TYR A 628 -22.40 -26.81 -3.22
N ALA A 629 -22.51 -25.50 -2.98
CA ALA A 629 -22.67 -24.52 -4.04
C ALA A 629 -21.46 -24.49 -4.98
N ILE A 630 -20.24 -24.55 -4.43
CA ILE A 630 -19.00 -24.63 -5.22
C ILE A 630 -18.95 -25.93 -6.03
N ARG A 631 -19.28 -27.07 -5.40
CA ARG A 631 -19.31 -28.37 -6.09
C ARG A 631 -20.29 -28.37 -7.25
N GLU A 632 -21.50 -27.84 -7.05
CA GLU A 632 -22.50 -27.77 -8.09
C GLU A 632 -22.07 -26.84 -9.24
N ALA A 633 -21.40 -25.73 -8.92
CA ALA A 633 -20.81 -24.86 -9.93
C ALA A 633 -19.70 -25.57 -10.73
N ILE A 634 -18.87 -26.41 -10.10
CA ILE A 634 -17.83 -27.22 -10.78
C ILE A 634 -18.48 -28.30 -11.66
N ARG A 635 -19.49 -29.01 -11.15
CA ARG A 635 -20.18 -30.07 -11.88
C ARG A 635 -20.85 -29.56 -13.16
N LYS A 636 -21.35 -28.31 -13.15
CA LYS A 636 -21.91 -27.68 -14.36
C LYS A 636 -20.89 -27.57 -15.50
N LEU A 637 -19.58 -27.52 -15.21
CA LEU A 637 -18.56 -27.54 -16.26
C LEU A 637 -18.53 -28.84 -17.05
N GLU A 638 -18.97 -29.96 -16.47
CA GLU A 638 -19.01 -31.27 -17.13
C GLU A 638 -20.08 -31.33 -18.22
N LYS A 639 -21.08 -30.43 -18.16
CA LYS A 639 -22.14 -30.33 -19.18
C LYS A 639 -21.71 -29.52 -20.41
N GLY A 640 -20.69 -28.68 -20.26
CA GLY A 640 -20.20 -27.79 -21.30
C GLY A 640 -19.43 -26.62 -20.69
N VAL A 641 -18.13 -26.51 -20.99
CA VAL A 641 -17.28 -25.45 -20.41
C VAL A 641 -17.58 -24.05 -20.99
N LEU A 642 -18.25 -24.00 -22.14
CA LEU A 642 -18.67 -22.77 -22.83
C LEU A 642 -20.15 -22.43 -22.59
N ASP A 643 -20.87 -23.21 -21.78
CA ASP A 643 -22.28 -22.95 -21.49
C ASP A 643 -22.44 -21.58 -20.78
N GLY A 644 -23.27 -20.71 -21.36
CA GLY A 644 -23.48 -19.36 -20.85
C GLY A 644 -22.35 -18.37 -21.17
N ALA A 645 -21.49 -18.68 -22.16
CA ALA A 645 -20.39 -17.83 -22.58
C ALA A 645 -20.83 -16.45 -23.10
N GLU A 646 -22.03 -16.33 -23.66
CA GLU A 646 -22.62 -15.08 -24.15
C GLU A 646 -22.69 -13.98 -23.07
N ASN A 647 -22.71 -14.38 -21.79
CA ASN A 647 -22.78 -13.51 -20.63
C ASN A 647 -21.42 -13.15 -20.02
N TRP A 648 -20.29 -13.63 -20.58
CA TRP A 648 -18.98 -13.51 -19.93
C TRP A 648 -18.46 -12.09 -19.79
N VAL A 649 -18.63 -11.22 -20.80
CA VAL A 649 -18.19 -9.81 -20.69
C VAL A 649 -18.97 -9.08 -19.60
N SER A 650 -20.28 -9.29 -19.51
CA SER A 650 -21.13 -8.75 -18.44
C SER A 650 -20.67 -9.21 -17.04
N ARG A 651 -20.25 -10.48 -16.91
CA ARG A 651 -19.66 -10.98 -15.66
C ARG A 651 -18.35 -10.27 -15.31
N VAL A 652 -17.48 -9.99 -16.29
CA VAL A 652 -16.24 -9.24 -16.07
C VAL A 652 -16.54 -7.84 -15.55
N VAL A 653 -17.51 -7.13 -16.15
CA VAL A 653 -17.98 -5.82 -15.67
C VAL A 653 -18.47 -5.91 -14.21
N THR A 654 -19.23 -6.95 -13.87
CA THR A 654 -19.74 -7.16 -12.51
C THR A 654 -18.60 -7.36 -11.50
N VAL A 655 -17.56 -8.12 -11.85
CA VAL A 655 -16.35 -8.29 -11.02
C VAL A 655 -15.63 -6.96 -10.84
N THR A 656 -15.41 -6.20 -11.92
CA THR A 656 -14.76 -4.88 -11.87
C THR A 656 -15.52 -3.89 -11.00
N SER A 657 -16.85 -4.00 -10.90
CA SER A 657 -17.67 -3.15 -10.03
C SER A 657 -17.62 -3.50 -8.53
N GLY A 658 -16.88 -4.55 -8.12
CA GLY A 658 -16.80 -4.98 -6.72
C GLY A 658 -18.09 -5.60 -6.17
N ARG A 659 -19.03 -6.01 -7.05
CA ARG A 659 -20.30 -6.66 -6.69
C ARG A 659 -20.20 -8.18 -6.55
N MET A 660 -19.04 -8.76 -6.86
CA MET A 660 -18.79 -10.20 -6.84
C MET A 660 -17.39 -10.48 -6.30
N ILE A 661 -17.26 -11.45 -5.40
CA ILE A 661 -15.96 -11.90 -4.89
C ILE A 661 -15.29 -12.77 -5.95
N SER A 662 -14.04 -12.52 -6.28
CA SER A 662 -13.31 -13.32 -7.28
C SER A 662 -12.10 -14.02 -6.67
N ILE A 663 -11.67 -15.15 -7.25
CA ILE A 663 -10.42 -15.83 -6.87
C ILE A 663 -9.40 -15.65 -7.98
N ALA A 664 -8.23 -15.13 -7.60
CA ALA A 664 -7.07 -14.96 -8.44
C ALA A 664 -5.97 -15.96 -8.06
N GLY A 665 -5.28 -16.52 -9.06
CA GLY A 665 -4.19 -17.46 -8.84
C GLY A 665 -4.63 -18.92 -8.63
N SER A 666 -3.64 -19.78 -8.40
CA SER A 666 -3.83 -21.20 -8.15
C SER A 666 -2.62 -21.77 -7.43
N HIS A 667 -2.87 -22.56 -6.39
CA HIS A 667 -1.84 -23.34 -5.69
C HIS A 667 -1.12 -24.36 -6.57
N ARG A 668 -1.62 -24.62 -7.78
CA ARG A 668 -0.97 -25.52 -8.76
C ARG A 668 0.07 -24.82 -9.63
N PHE A 669 0.13 -23.48 -9.62
CA PHE A 669 1.09 -22.75 -10.44
C PHE A 669 2.53 -22.84 -9.91
N ARG A 670 2.70 -23.22 -8.64
CA ARG A 670 4.02 -23.43 -8.01
C ARG A 670 4.90 -22.19 -8.17
N VAL A 671 4.38 -21.02 -7.81
CA VAL A 671 5.04 -19.73 -8.04
C VAL A 671 6.32 -19.59 -7.22
N TYR A 672 6.44 -20.28 -6.09
CA TYR A 672 7.66 -20.30 -5.27
C TYR A 672 8.80 -21.12 -5.88
N ASP A 673 8.57 -21.88 -6.95
CA ASP A 673 9.66 -22.55 -7.71
C ASP A 673 10.39 -21.59 -8.67
N THR A 674 10.01 -20.31 -8.70
CA THR A 674 10.62 -19.30 -9.56
C THR A 674 11.98 -18.86 -9.00
N ASP A 675 13.05 -19.57 -9.37
CA ASP A 675 14.41 -19.30 -8.92
C ASP A 675 15.26 -18.68 -10.04
N PHE A 676 15.61 -17.40 -9.88
CA PHE A 676 16.44 -16.65 -10.84
C PHE A 676 17.95 -16.93 -10.72
N GLY A 677 18.36 -17.82 -9.80
CA GLY A 677 19.75 -18.11 -9.45
C GLY A 677 20.17 -17.59 -8.08
N TRP A 678 19.30 -16.83 -7.40
CA TRP A 678 19.51 -16.34 -6.02
C TRP A 678 18.66 -17.09 -4.98
N GLY A 679 18.06 -18.22 -5.39
CA GLY A 679 17.17 -19.01 -4.55
C GLY A 679 15.70 -18.68 -4.80
N ARG A 680 14.83 -19.44 -4.13
CA ARG A 680 13.37 -19.29 -4.21
C ARG A 680 12.91 -17.94 -3.64
N PRO A 681 11.77 -17.39 -4.11
CA PRO A 681 11.22 -16.18 -3.53
C PRO A 681 10.94 -16.36 -2.04
N LYS A 682 11.28 -15.34 -1.25
CA LYS A 682 10.88 -15.22 0.15
C LYS A 682 9.37 -15.06 0.30
N LYS A 683 8.74 -14.33 -0.63
CA LYS A 683 7.29 -14.06 -0.66
C LYS A 683 6.84 -13.73 -2.08
N VAL A 684 5.65 -14.17 -2.45
CA VAL A 684 4.98 -13.82 -3.71
C VAL A 684 3.60 -13.24 -3.40
N GLU A 685 3.26 -12.12 -4.03
CA GLU A 685 2.00 -11.42 -3.78
C GLU A 685 1.32 -10.98 -5.09
N ILE A 686 0.01 -11.20 -5.19
CA ILE A 686 -0.79 -10.68 -6.30
C ILE A 686 -1.31 -9.30 -5.88
N VAL A 687 -0.65 -8.23 -6.31
CA VAL A 687 -0.98 -6.84 -5.90
C VAL A 687 -2.35 -6.41 -6.44
N SER A 688 -2.70 -6.83 -7.65
CA SER A 688 -3.96 -6.43 -8.31
C SER A 688 -5.25 -6.83 -7.59
N ILE A 689 -5.20 -7.72 -6.59
CA ILE A 689 -6.41 -8.05 -5.78
C ILE A 689 -6.91 -6.86 -4.95
N ASP A 690 -6.07 -5.84 -4.74
CA ASP A 690 -6.41 -4.63 -3.97
C ASP A 690 -7.57 -3.82 -4.58
N ARG A 691 -7.89 -4.04 -5.86
CA ARG A 691 -8.80 -3.17 -6.64
C ARG A 691 -10.18 -3.76 -6.92
N ASN A 692 -10.37 -5.07 -6.78
CA ASN A 692 -11.53 -5.77 -7.36
C ASN A 692 -12.15 -6.86 -6.45
N ARG A 693 -12.05 -6.70 -5.12
CA ARG A 693 -12.55 -7.66 -4.11
C ARG A 693 -12.16 -9.11 -4.45
N ALA A 694 -10.92 -9.29 -4.91
CA ALA A 694 -10.38 -10.59 -5.22
C ALA A 694 -9.65 -11.19 -4.02
N ILE A 695 -9.59 -12.51 -4.00
CA ILE A 695 -8.84 -13.33 -3.06
C ILE A 695 -7.69 -13.95 -3.84
N SER A 696 -6.46 -13.85 -3.35
CA SER A 696 -5.35 -14.59 -3.97
C SER A 696 -5.25 -16.01 -3.41
N PHE A 697 -4.98 -16.98 -4.28
CA PHE A 697 -4.63 -18.35 -3.93
C PHE A 697 -3.26 -18.68 -4.51
N SER A 698 -2.34 -19.14 -3.67
CA SER A 698 -1.01 -19.59 -4.10
C SER A 698 -0.59 -20.88 -3.41
N ASP A 699 0.45 -21.50 -3.96
CA ASP A 699 1.17 -22.58 -3.31
C ASP A 699 1.80 -22.06 -2.01
N PRO A 700 1.91 -22.92 -1.00
CA PRO A 700 2.53 -22.55 0.26
C PRO A 700 4.03 -22.39 0.07
N LYS A 701 4.62 -21.44 0.79
CA LYS A 701 6.08 -21.26 0.82
C LYS A 701 6.82 -22.47 1.40
N SER A 702 6.24 -23.14 2.39
CA SER A 702 6.84 -24.28 3.09
C SER A 702 6.04 -25.56 2.86
N ASP A 703 6.73 -26.70 2.92
CA ASP A 703 6.13 -28.03 2.73
C ASP A 703 5.06 -28.39 3.79
N ALA A 704 4.97 -27.61 4.87
CA ALA A 704 3.97 -27.78 5.93
C ALA A 704 2.60 -27.13 5.61
N GLY A 705 2.58 -26.12 4.75
CA GLY A 705 1.36 -25.49 4.26
C GLY A 705 0.73 -26.29 3.12
N VAL A 706 -0.53 -26.00 2.77
CA VAL A 706 -1.19 -26.60 1.59
C VAL A 706 -1.68 -25.53 0.62
N VAL A 707 -2.19 -24.40 1.13
CA VAL A 707 -2.65 -23.25 0.34
C VAL A 707 -2.45 -21.98 1.16
N ASP A 708 -1.87 -20.95 0.54
CA ASP A 708 -1.85 -19.60 1.09
C ASP A 708 -2.95 -18.75 0.42
N VAL A 709 -3.68 -17.99 1.24
CA VAL A 709 -4.82 -17.18 0.84
C VAL A 709 -4.58 -15.71 1.21
N GLY A 710 -4.47 -14.83 0.21
CA GLY A 710 -4.35 -13.40 0.44
C GLY A 710 -5.70 -12.69 0.38
N LEU A 711 -5.95 -11.82 1.35
CA LEU A 711 -7.17 -11.03 1.48
C LEU A 711 -6.85 -9.54 1.57
N VAL A 712 -7.75 -8.73 1.04
CA VAL A 712 -7.74 -7.27 1.20
C VAL A 712 -9.10 -6.85 1.68
N LEU A 713 -9.15 -6.31 2.90
CA LEU A 713 -10.38 -5.93 3.59
C LEU A 713 -10.16 -4.61 4.33
N GLU A 714 -11.23 -3.93 4.69
CA GLU A 714 -11.13 -2.82 5.65
C GLU A 714 -10.54 -3.31 6.98
N LYS A 715 -9.78 -2.45 7.66
CA LYS A 715 -9.02 -2.81 8.87
C LYS A 715 -9.83 -3.58 9.92
N HIS A 716 -11.06 -3.14 10.20
CA HIS A 716 -11.92 -3.78 11.20
C HIS A 716 -12.42 -5.17 10.76
N HIS A 717 -12.75 -5.35 9.47
CA HIS A 717 -13.09 -6.64 8.87
C HIS A 717 -11.88 -7.59 8.82
N MET A 718 -10.67 -7.06 8.59
CA MET A 718 -9.44 -7.85 8.60
C MET A 718 -9.14 -8.41 10.00
N GLU A 719 -9.27 -7.59 11.05
CA GLU A 719 -9.10 -8.05 12.44
C GLU A 719 -10.14 -9.10 12.84
N TYR A 720 -11.38 -8.97 12.35
CA TYR A 720 -12.39 -10.00 12.51
C TYR A 720 -11.97 -11.31 11.83
N SER A 721 -11.52 -11.22 10.57
CA SER A 721 -11.09 -12.38 9.77
C SER A 721 -9.87 -13.06 10.40
N ARG A 722 -8.95 -12.31 11.00
CA ARG A 722 -7.83 -12.83 11.81
C ARG A 722 -8.32 -13.71 12.94
N LYS A 723 -9.27 -13.22 13.74
CA LYS A 723 -9.85 -13.99 14.84
C LYS A 723 -10.58 -15.24 14.35
N ALA A 724 -11.36 -15.11 13.28
CA ALA A 724 -12.09 -16.23 12.68
C ALA A 724 -11.15 -17.30 12.11
N ALA A 725 -10.04 -16.91 11.48
CA ALA A 725 -9.03 -17.83 10.95
C ALA A 725 -8.30 -18.59 12.07
N VAL A 726 -7.91 -17.90 13.16
CA VAL A 726 -7.29 -18.54 14.34
C VAL A 726 -8.27 -19.48 15.04
N MET A 727 -9.57 -19.18 14.99
CA MET A 727 -10.63 -20.01 15.58
C MET A 727 -11.20 -21.08 14.66
N ALA A 728 -10.57 -21.40 13.53
CA ALA A 728 -10.98 -22.52 12.66
C ALA A 728 -11.08 -23.88 13.40
N VAL A 729 -10.57 -23.96 14.64
CA VAL A 729 -10.65 -25.12 15.54
C VAL A 729 -11.82 -25.03 16.57
N SER A 730 -12.46 -23.87 16.76
CA SER A 730 -13.46 -23.65 17.83
C SER A 730 -14.69 -22.84 17.41
N ILE A 731 -15.02 -22.77 16.11
CA ILE A 731 -16.18 -22.02 15.60
C ILE A 731 -17.51 -22.43 16.28
N THR A 732 -17.67 -23.63 16.81
CA THR A 732 -18.91 -23.95 17.54
C THR A 732 -19.03 -23.22 18.89
N LEU A 733 -17.91 -23.02 19.60
CA LEU A 733 -17.87 -22.42 20.94
C LEU A 733 -17.92 -20.88 20.93
N PHE A 734 -17.24 -20.25 19.97
CA PHE A 734 -17.22 -18.78 19.88
C PHE A 734 -18.60 -18.21 19.51
N TRP A 735 -19.35 -18.91 18.65
CA TRP A 735 -20.69 -18.49 18.25
C TRP A 735 -21.73 -18.74 19.35
N GLN A 736 -21.59 -19.81 20.14
CA GLN A 736 -22.36 -19.97 21.38
C GLN A 736 -22.08 -18.83 22.36
N GLN A 737 -20.82 -18.46 22.61
CA GLN A 737 -20.47 -17.37 23.52
C GLN A 737 -21.01 -16.02 23.04
N ARG A 738 -20.90 -15.68 21.76
CA ARG A 738 -21.38 -14.39 21.24
C ARG A 738 -22.92 -14.29 21.23
N ARG A 739 -23.62 -15.40 20.97
CA ARG A 739 -25.08 -15.47 21.06
C ARG A 739 -25.56 -15.38 22.52
N LEU A 740 -24.85 -16.01 23.46
CA LEU A 740 -25.10 -15.87 24.90
C LEU A 740 -24.81 -14.44 25.39
N PHE A 741 -23.78 -13.78 24.87
CA PHE A 741 -23.48 -12.38 25.22
C PHE A 741 -24.52 -11.40 24.66
N SER A 742 -24.98 -11.62 23.42
CA SER A 742 -26.07 -10.84 22.80
C SER A 742 -27.41 -11.05 23.52
N MET A 743 -27.75 -12.30 23.87
CA MET A 743 -28.92 -12.60 24.70
C MET A 743 -28.80 -12.01 26.10
N GLY A 744 -27.60 -12.03 26.70
CA GLY A 744 -27.32 -11.43 28.00
C GLY A 744 -27.52 -9.91 28.02
N ILE A 745 -27.08 -9.20 26.97
CA ILE A 745 -27.28 -7.75 26.82
C ILE A 745 -28.76 -7.42 26.59
N SER A 746 -29.48 -8.23 25.79
CA SER A 746 -30.91 -8.06 25.57
C SER A 746 -31.74 -8.33 26.84
N MET A 747 -31.38 -9.36 27.62
CA MET A 747 -31.96 -9.63 28.94
C MET A 747 -31.64 -8.53 29.94
N TYR A 748 -30.44 -7.95 29.91
CA TYR A 748 -30.06 -6.84 30.78
C TYR A 748 -30.87 -5.58 30.47
N HIS A 749 -31.05 -5.24 29.18
CA HIS A 749 -31.93 -4.13 28.78
C HIS A 749 -33.40 -4.38 29.15
N ALA A 750 -33.91 -5.61 28.95
CA ALA A 750 -35.26 -5.97 29.38
C ALA A 750 -35.42 -5.90 30.92
N ALA A 751 -34.41 -6.31 31.69
CA ALA A 751 -34.42 -6.22 33.14
C ALA A 751 -34.35 -4.76 33.65
N VAL A 752 -33.59 -3.90 32.95
CA VAL A 752 -33.54 -2.46 33.24
C VAL A 752 -34.88 -1.80 32.92
N ASP A 753 -35.55 -2.15 31.82
CA ASP A 753 -36.89 -1.64 31.50
C ASP A 753 -37.94 -2.08 32.53
N VAL A 754 -37.94 -3.35 32.97
CA VAL A 754 -38.85 -3.85 34.01
C VAL A 754 -38.60 -3.13 35.35
N LYS A 755 -37.35 -2.86 35.71
CA LYS A 755 -36.99 -2.14 36.95
C LYS A 755 -37.41 -0.67 36.88
N THR A 756 -37.33 -0.06 35.70
CA THR A 756 -37.77 1.32 35.45
C THR A 756 -39.30 1.42 35.48
N HIS A 757 -40.01 0.40 34.96
CA HIS A 757 -41.47 0.29 35.04
C HIS A 757 -41.97 0.08 36.48
N PHE A 758 -41.28 -0.73 37.29
CA PHE A 758 -41.59 -0.93 38.71
C PHE A 758 -41.35 0.34 39.55
N LEU A 759 -40.30 1.11 39.26
CA LEU A 759 -40.05 2.41 39.89
C LEU A 759 -41.10 3.46 39.48
N PHE A 760 -41.58 3.41 38.23
CA PHE A 760 -42.64 4.28 37.75
C PHE A 760 -44.00 3.99 38.43
N LEU A 761 -44.34 2.70 38.63
CA LEU A 761 -45.54 2.26 39.34
C LEU A 761 -45.50 2.63 40.83
N LYS A 762 -44.36 2.44 41.51
CA LYS A 762 -44.18 2.89 42.91
C LYS A 762 -44.30 4.41 43.08
N SER A 763 -43.88 5.20 42.08
CA SER A 763 -44.04 6.67 42.12
C SER A 763 -45.50 7.13 42.00
N ARG A 764 -46.37 6.31 41.35
CA ARG A 764 -47.80 6.59 41.22
C ARG A 764 -48.58 6.22 42.48
N GLU A 765 -48.23 5.15 43.16
CA GLU A 765 -48.83 4.79 44.47
C GLU A 765 -48.50 5.83 45.56
N CYS A 766 -47.28 6.38 45.58
CA CYS A 766 -46.93 7.47 46.50
C CYS A 766 -47.63 8.82 46.22
N LYS A 767 -48.17 9.02 45.02
CA LYS A 767 -48.95 10.23 44.68
C LYS A 767 -50.46 10.11 44.95
N HIS A 768 -50.96 8.92 45.26
CA HIS A 768 -52.35 8.71 45.67
C HIS A 768 -52.52 8.63 47.20
N ALA A 769 -51.45 8.33 47.94
CA ALA A 769 -51.47 8.32 49.40
C ALA A 769 -51.29 9.72 50.05
N SER A 770 -51.16 10.79 49.26
CA SER A 770 -51.03 12.17 49.73
C SER A 770 -52.22 13.07 49.37
N SER A 771 -53.36 12.48 48.98
CA SER A 771 -54.63 13.20 48.77
C SER A 771 -55.86 12.52 49.39
N ILE A 772 -55.71 11.81 50.51
CA ILE A 772 -56.82 11.43 51.39
C ILE A 772 -56.48 11.88 52.81
#